data_AF-A0A519ZHY2-F1
#
_entry.id   AF-A0A519ZHY2-F1
#
_cell.length_a   1.000
_cell.length_b   1.000
_cell.length_c   1.000
_cell.angle_alpha   90.00
_cell.angle_beta   90.00
_cell.angle_gamma   90.00
#
_symmetry.space_group_name_H-M   'P 1'
#
loop_
_entity.id
_entity.type
_entity.pdbx_description
1 polymer ?
#
loop_
_entity_poly.entity_id
_entity_poly.type
_entity_poly.pdbx_seq_one_letter_code
_entity_poly.pdbx_strand_id
1 'polypeptide(L)'
;KLPSGQQVRESALAQLKVQAGWQGELMAADAGRAERGWQAQVQTLKVIPLQADGAPVANAGPWLDVQPFGMRFRQQGDGQQWSATPTRLSVFGARLDLNRLQWQQQGTQAGQTEVQLELEPLKVSDLLARVQPQAGWGGDLTIAGKASAVHRPGQAWTVDAQLARKDGDLTLTEPDIDGNTLQRLGVRQLQIDLRARDGVWRATQLVDVRVVGLLKGEQVVQVRDPSALPGPLDALSGRITAEVANVRSLGVWAPAGWRVTGQVAAEADLGGTLGQPQYSGRVTGKQLAVGNTLQGIQFTDGDLLLTLKGEQARLDHFTLKGGDGGGTLDLSGDITLSQQPVANLLLRVNQFALLQRVDRRAKVSGEGRMDLTAEAITVDGRFVVDEGLVDISRSDAPVIGDDVNVVNRPGQPDVDPDANGGGGPDRKLNVTVAVDLGSKLRLRGRGIDTQLAGAVRVSTPNGRLQVHGSIQALKGTYAAYAQKLVIDRGTIAFTGPVDNPRLDIQAMRAQSPTAAASDVKVGVLITGTAQDPRVRLYSEPAMSETEKLSWLVLGRGPAGLGGADIGLLRTAAAALLAGEDGSKTDSLISAIGLDELSVRQTDGAVRDTIVTVGKQVSDKVYLGYERSLNATTGSWQLIYRAAQRFTLRAQTGEDNAVDLIWAWRWD
;
A
#
# COMPACT_ATOMS: atom_id res chain seq x y z
N LYS A 1 12.32 -2.43 31.47
CA LYS A 1 13.27 -1.60 30.69
C LYS A 1 12.66 -0.21 30.54
N LEU A 2 13.45 0.85 30.71
CA LEU A 2 13.00 2.22 30.44
C LEU A 2 13.05 2.52 28.92
N PRO A 3 12.41 3.60 28.44
CA PRO A 3 12.50 4.04 27.04
C PRO A 3 13.93 4.24 26.52
N SER A 4 14.89 4.43 27.43
CA SER A 4 16.33 4.53 27.15
C SER A 4 17.05 3.19 26.96
N GLY A 5 16.35 2.06 26.93
CA GLY A 5 16.93 0.72 26.74
C GLY A 5 17.63 0.13 27.98
N GLN A 6 17.84 0.92 29.04
CA GLN A 6 18.50 0.48 30.26
C GLN A 6 17.66 -0.56 31.04
N GLN A 7 18.34 -1.60 31.51
CA GLN A 7 17.76 -2.60 32.42
C GLN A 7 17.77 -2.03 33.85
N VAL A 8 16.57 -1.88 34.42
CA VAL A 8 16.36 -1.42 35.80
C VAL A 8 16.12 -2.67 36.65
N ARG A 9 16.70 -2.75 37.84
CA ARG A 9 16.34 -3.77 38.84
C ARG A 9 14.92 -3.48 39.36
N GLU A 10 14.21 -4.49 39.88
CA GLU A 10 12.95 -4.29 40.63
C GLU A 10 13.15 -3.60 42.01
N SER A 11 14.22 -2.80 42.16
CA SER A 11 14.54 -2.06 43.38
C SER A 11 14.54 -0.57 43.11
N ALA A 12 13.87 0.21 43.96
CA ALA A 12 13.84 1.66 43.89
C ALA A 12 14.39 2.28 45.18
N LEU A 13 14.98 3.46 45.08
CA LEU A 13 15.42 4.23 46.22
C LEU A 13 14.33 5.25 46.58
N ALA A 14 13.71 5.07 47.75
CA ALA A 14 12.77 6.03 48.31
C ALA A 14 13.52 7.05 49.18
N GLN A 15 13.56 8.31 48.76
CA GLN A 15 14.06 9.42 49.54
C GLN A 15 12.90 10.11 50.25
N LEU A 16 12.92 10.10 51.59
CA LEU A 16 11.92 10.72 52.43
C LEU A 16 12.60 11.74 53.35
N LYS A 17 12.15 12.99 53.31
CA LYS A 17 12.55 14.04 54.26
C LYS A 17 11.31 14.52 55.00
N VAL A 18 11.28 14.29 56.31
CA VAL A 18 10.16 14.66 57.20
C VAL A 18 10.63 15.66 58.23
N GLN A 19 9.85 16.72 58.45
CA GLN A 19 9.94 17.58 59.63
C GLN A 19 8.70 17.33 60.48
N ALA A 20 8.87 16.78 61.68
CA ALA A 20 7.74 16.46 62.56
C ALA A 20 7.66 17.46 63.73
N GLY A 21 6.44 17.88 64.07
CA GLY A 21 6.13 18.68 65.26
C GLY A 21 5.17 17.90 66.16
N TRP A 22 5.59 17.56 67.36
CA TRP A 22 4.73 16.86 68.31
C TRP A 22 3.96 17.88 69.17
N GLN A 23 2.64 17.75 69.23
CA GLN A 23 1.78 18.47 70.17
C GLN A 23 0.91 17.43 70.87
N GLY A 24 1.33 17.01 72.06
CA GLY A 24 0.51 16.21 72.97
C GLY A 24 0.20 17.01 74.22
N GLU A 25 -1.08 17.28 74.46
CA GLU A 25 -1.55 17.72 75.79
C GLU A 25 -1.78 16.46 76.63
N LEU A 26 -0.90 16.24 77.62
CA LEU A 26 -1.20 15.32 78.73
C LEU A 26 -2.17 16.06 79.66
N MET A 27 -3.46 16.11 79.29
CA MET A 27 -4.49 16.53 80.23
C MET A 27 -4.58 15.47 81.33
N ALA A 28 -4.28 15.90 82.55
CA ALA A 28 -4.33 15.09 83.75
C ALA A 28 -5.69 14.40 83.89
N ALA A 29 -5.66 13.19 84.45
CA ALA A 29 -6.80 12.34 84.67
C ALA A 29 -7.88 13.01 85.52
N ASP A 30 -8.82 13.68 84.89
CA ASP A 30 -10.20 13.73 85.34
C ASP A 30 -11.12 13.86 84.12
N ALA A 31 -12.10 12.94 84.00
CA ALA A 31 -13.07 12.80 82.90
C ALA A 31 -12.53 12.35 81.50
N GLY A 32 -12.02 11.12 81.41
CA GLY A 32 -12.48 10.15 80.39
C GLY A 32 -12.07 10.27 78.90
N ARG A 33 -11.37 11.29 78.40
CA ARG A 33 -10.87 11.31 77.01
C ARG A 33 -9.50 11.99 76.89
N ALA A 34 -8.42 11.21 76.99
CA ALA A 34 -7.09 11.68 76.60
C ALA A 34 -7.01 11.70 75.05
N GLU A 35 -6.81 12.89 74.48
CA GLU A 35 -6.52 13.06 73.06
C GLU A 35 -5.01 13.12 72.84
N ARG A 36 -4.48 12.17 72.05
CA ARG A 36 -3.07 12.16 71.64
C ARG A 36 -3.00 12.43 70.16
N GLY A 37 -2.19 13.37 69.74
CA GLY A 37 -2.02 13.67 68.32
C GLY A 37 -0.59 14.03 67.98
N TRP A 38 -0.26 13.92 66.71
CA TRP A 38 0.97 14.48 66.18
C TRP A 38 0.73 15.01 64.78
N GLN A 39 1.52 16.01 64.40
CA GLN A 39 1.51 16.58 63.05
C GLN A 39 2.92 16.52 62.47
N ALA A 40 3.05 16.08 61.22
CA ALA A 40 4.33 16.12 60.52
C ALA A 40 4.16 16.78 59.17
N GLN A 41 5.17 17.54 58.75
CA GLN A 41 5.30 18.09 57.42
C GLN A 41 6.30 17.20 56.66
N VAL A 42 5.82 16.46 55.67
CA VAL A 42 6.69 15.78 54.71
C VAL A 42 7.17 16.83 53.72
N GLN A 43 8.47 17.07 53.64
CA GLN A 43 9.05 18.08 52.74
C GLN A 43 9.30 17.52 51.34
N THR A 44 9.78 16.28 51.25
CA THR A 44 10.04 15.62 49.97
C THR A 44 9.81 14.13 50.13
N LEU A 45 9.03 13.54 49.22
CA LEU A 45 8.93 12.10 49.03
C LEU A 45 9.17 11.81 47.55
N LYS A 46 10.33 11.22 47.24
CA LYS A 46 10.72 10.86 45.89
C LYS A 46 11.08 9.38 45.81
N VAL A 47 10.62 8.70 44.77
CA VAL A 47 11.01 7.32 44.47
C VAL A 47 11.77 7.32 43.16
N ILE A 48 13.04 6.93 43.18
CA ILE A 48 13.94 7.00 42.03
C ILE A 48 14.33 5.57 41.62
N PRO A 49 14.27 5.22 40.32
CA PRO A 49 14.75 3.93 39.84
C PRO A 49 16.25 3.74 40.10
N LEU A 50 16.63 2.51 40.45
CA LEU A 50 18.02 2.09 40.57
C LEU A 50 18.44 1.21 39.38
N GLN A 51 19.63 1.45 38.88
CA GLN A 51 20.34 0.58 37.94
C GLN A 51 20.64 -0.77 38.60
N ALA A 52 21.02 -1.77 37.78
CA ALA A 52 21.31 -3.11 38.28
C ALA A 52 22.48 -3.15 39.29
N ASP A 53 23.39 -2.18 39.22
CA ASP A 53 24.51 -1.97 40.15
C ASP A 53 24.14 -1.19 41.44
N GLY A 54 22.87 -0.78 41.57
CA GLY A 54 22.37 -0.02 42.73
C GLY A 54 22.57 1.49 42.64
N ALA A 55 23.15 2.03 41.56
CA ALA A 55 23.24 3.47 41.36
C ALA A 55 21.89 4.05 40.86
N PRO A 56 21.53 5.30 41.18
CA PRO A 56 20.39 5.97 40.54
C PRO A 56 20.54 5.95 39.01
N VAL A 57 19.45 5.73 38.29
CA VAL A 57 19.49 5.79 36.82
C VAL A 57 19.73 7.23 36.36
N ALA A 58 20.89 7.49 35.75
CA ALA A 58 21.21 8.80 35.20
C ALA A 58 20.18 9.19 34.13
N ASN A 59 19.65 10.42 34.21
CA ASN A 59 18.59 10.97 33.35
C ASN A 59 17.19 10.31 33.45
N ALA A 60 16.95 9.39 34.39
CA ALA A 60 15.59 8.97 34.71
C ALA A 60 14.97 9.93 35.73
N GLY A 61 13.85 10.57 35.37
CA GLY A 61 13.03 11.29 36.35
C GLY A 61 12.52 10.36 37.46
N PRO A 62 12.17 10.89 38.64
CA PRO A 62 11.59 10.08 39.71
C PRO A 62 10.31 9.37 39.23
N TRP A 63 10.13 8.11 39.62
CA TRP A 63 8.91 7.35 39.41
C TRP A 63 7.73 7.92 40.18
N LEU A 64 8.01 8.44 41.38
CA LEU A 64 7.07 9.18 42.22
C LEU A 64 7.77 10.43 42.75
N ASP A 65 7.16 11.60 42.59
CA ASP A 65 7.59 12.84 43.24
C ASP A 65 6.37 13.50 43.87
N VAL A 66 6.34 13.57 45.21
CA VAL A 66 5.22 14.14 45.96
C VAL A 66 5.62 15.49 46.52
N GLN A 67 4.82 16.52 46.23
CA GLN A 67 4.96 17.85 46.80
C GLN A 67 4.80 17.82 48.33
N PRO A 68 5.35 18.83 49.05
CA PRO A 68 5.26 18.86 50.50
C PRO A 68 3.81 18.73 50.99
N PHE A 69 3.59 17.90 52.01
CA PHE A 69 2.26 17.66 52.57
C PHE A 69 2.29 17.48 54.08
N GLY A 70 1.23 17.88 54.74
CA GLY A 70 1.02 17.66 56.17
C GLY A 70 0.38 16.30 56.42
N MET A 71 0.89 15.56 57.40
CA MET A 71 0.27 14.38 57.98
C MET A 71 -0.22 14.73 59.37
N ARG A 72 -1.44 14.31 59.71
CA ARG A 72 -2.01 14.45 61.05
C ARG A 72 -2.49 13.10 61.55
N PHE A 73 -2.01 12.74 62.72
CA PHE A 73 -2.51 11.63 63.50
C PHE A 73 -3.29 12.16 64.70
N ARG A 74 -4.45 11.56 64.97
CA ARG A 74 -5.25 11.81 66.17
C ARG A 74 -5.72 10.49 66.74
N GLN A 75 -5.60 10.35 68.04
CA GLN A 75 -6.11 9.23 68.82
C GLN A 75 -7.02 9.79 69.91
N GLN A 76 -8.30 9.42 69.86
CA GLN A 76 -9.33 9.85 70.81
C GLN A 76 -10.00 8.59 71.36
N GLY A 77 -9.73 8.25 72.63
CA GLY A 77 -10.16 6.99 73.22
C GLY A 77 -9.53 5.78 72.54
N ASP A 78 -10.35 4.86 72.04
CA ASP A 78 -9.96 3.67 71.26
C ASP A 78 -9.93 3.92 69.74
N GLY A 79 -10.28 5.13 69.29
CA GLY A 79 -10.26 5.53 67.90
C GLY A 79 -8.93 6.12 67.47
N GLN A 80 -8.44 5.74 66.30
CA GLN A 80 -7.25 6.27 65.65
C GLN A 80 -7.59 6.81 64.26
N GLN A 81 -7.16 8.02 63.95
CA GLN A 81 -7.36 8.64 62.64
C GLN A 81 -6.03 9.19 62.13
N TRP A 82 -5.72 8.86 60.88
CA TRP A 82 -4.65 9.43 60.10
C TRP A 82 -5.24 10.19 58.92
N SER A 83 -4.71 11.36 58.62
CA SER A 83 -5.07 12.13 57.44
C SER A 83 -3.87 12.84 56.86
N ALA A 84 -3.83 12.95 55.54
CA ALA A 84 -2.90 13.81 54.84
C ALA A 84 -3.64 15.04 54.31
N THR A 85 -2.98 16.20 54.32
CA THR A 85 -3.46 17.39 53.61
C THR A 85 -3.42 17.14 52.10
N PRO A 86 -4.27 17.82 51.31
CA PRO A 86 -4.19 17.73 49.87
C PRO A 86 -2.78 18.03 49.36
N THR A 87 -2.32 17.24 48.39
CA THR A 87 -0.97 17.40 47.81
C THR A 87 -0.94 16.94 46.38
N ARG A 88 0.04 17.41 45.62
CA ARG A 88 0.27 17.00 44.24
C ARG A 88 1.37 15.96 44.17
N LEU A 89 1.15 14.91 43.40
CA LEU A 89 2.12 13.87 43.13
C LEU A 89 2.30 13.66 41.63
N SER A 90 3.54 13.48 41.20
CA SER A 90 3.91 13.13 39.84
C SER A 90 4.25 11.65 39.81
N VAL A 91 3.46 10.85 39.09
CA VAL A 91 3.68 9.40 38.91
C VAL A 91 4.03 9.15 37.46
N PHE A 92 5.26 8.71 37.19
CA PHE A 92 5.80 8.54 35.84
C PHE A 92 5.63 9.79 34.93
N GLY A 93 5.60 10.98 35.52
CA GLY A 93 5.39 12.25 34.81
C GLY A 93 3.92 12.65 34.59
N ALA A 94 2.95 11.82 34.99
CA ALA A 94 1.55 12.20 35.11
C ALA A 94 1.33 12.92 36.45
N ARG A 95 0.72 14.11 36.41
CA ARG A 95 0.44 14.89 37.62
C ARG A 95 -0.94 14.53 38.17
N LEU A 96 -0.98 14.19 39.44
CA LEU A 96 -2.15 13.77 40.18
C LEU A 96 -2.30 14.66 41.41
N ASP A 97 -3.49 15.18 41.65
CA ASP A 97 -3.84 15.86 42.90
C ASP A 97 -4.49 14.84 43.84
N LEU A 98 -3.84 14.59 44.97
CA LEU A 98 -4.38 13.82 46.08
C LEU A 98 -5.24 14.75 46.92
N ASN A 99 -6.55 14.72 46.69
CA ASN A 99 -7.52 15.58 47.37
C ASN A 99 -7.85 15.07 48.77
N ARG A 100 -7.81 13.75 48.97
CA ARG A 100 -8.11 13.12 50.26
C ARG A 100 -7.31 11.84 50.43
N LEU A 101 -6.64 11.72 51.57
CA LEU A 101 -6.09 10.47 52.06
C LEU A 101 -6.39 10.43 53.55
N GLN A 102 -7.28 9.53 53.94
CA GLN A 102 -7.63 9.33 55.34
C GLN A 102 -7.70 7.85 55.67
N TRP A 103 -7.28 7.52 56.87
CA TRP A 103 -7.44 6.22 57.47
C TRP A 103 -8.04 6.40 58.85
N GLN A 104 -9.06 5.62 59.18
CA GLN A 104 -9.75 5.71 60.46
C GLN A 104 -10.04 4.32 61.02
N GLN A 105 -9.76 4.13 62.29
CA GLN A 105 -10.02 2.90 63.02
C GLN A 105 -10.77 3.24 64.30
N GLN A 106 -11.80 2.48 64.64
CA GLN A 106 -12.56 2.65 65.88
C GLN A 106 -12.52 1.35 66.68
N GLY A 107 -11.86 1.36 67.84
CA GLY A 107 -11.73 0.19 68.69
C GLY A 107 -10.96 -0.96 68.02
N THR A 108 -11.46 -2.19 68.19
CA THR A 108 -10.91 -3.40 67.55
C THR A 108 -11.38 -3.60 66.11
N GLN A 109 -12.21 -2.70 65.56
CA GLN A 109 -12.60 -2.79 64.16
C GLN A 109 -11.41 -2.53 63.25
N ALA A 110 -11.44 -3.11 62.06
CA ALA A 110 -10.35 -2.96 61.11
C ALA A 110 -10.41 -1.58 60.42
N GLY A 111 -9.26 -0.92 60.27
CA GLY A 111 -9.21 0.49 59.87
C GLY A 111 -9.66 0.75 58.42
N GLN A 112 -10.60 1.67 58.24
CA GLN A 112 -11.10 2.12 56.93
C GLN A 112 -10.14 3.10 56.27
N THR A 113 -9.76 2.84 55.03
CA THR A 113 -8.99 3.75 54.18
C THR A 113 -9.91 4.41 53.15
N GLU A 114 -9.78 5.72 52.96
CA GLU A 114 -10.40 6.46 51.87
C GLU A 114 -9.34 7.30 51.15
N VAL A 115 -9.33 7.17 49.81
CA VAL A 115 -8.42 7.86 48.91
C VAL A 115 -9.23 8.54 47.81
N GLN A 116 -8.94 9.81 47.53
CA GLN A 116 -9.48 10.55 46.40
C GLN A 116 -8.35 11.22 45.62
N LEU A 117 -8.27 10.89 44.34
CA LEU A 117 -7.25 11.33 43.39
C LEU A 117 -7.93 11.99 42.20
N GLU A 118 -7.31 13.03 41.67
CA GLU A 118 -7.68 13.69 40.42
C GLU A 118 -6.45 13.77 39.51
N LEU A 119 -6.61 13.38 38.26
CA LEU A 119 -5.55 13.44 37.26
C LEU A 119 -5.63 14.81 36.56
N GLU A 120 -4.56 15.60 36.67
CA GLU A 120 -4.43 16.83 35.89
C GLU A 120 -4.44 16.48 34.38
N PRO A 121 -4.94 17.37 33.51
CA PRO A 121 -4.99 17.14 32.07
C PRO A 121 -3.63 16.69 31.52
N LEU A 122 -3.58 15.44 31.10
CA LEU A 122 -2.38 14.78 30.63
C LEU A 122 -2.45 14.64 29.12
N LYS A 123 -1.39 15.10 28.45
CA LYS A 123 -1.29 15.05 27.00
C LYS A 123 -1.01 13.62 26.54
N VAL A 124 -1.90 13.04 25.75
CA VAL A 124 -1.82 11.63 25.31
C VAL A 124 -0.65 11.39 24.37
N SER A 125 -0.30 12.35 23.52
CA SER A 125 0.87 12.26 22.63
C SER A 125 2.17 11.99 23.40
N ASP A 126 2.33 12.60 24.58
CA ASP A 126 3.55 12.51 25.38
C ASP A 126 3.66 11.14 26.06
N LEU A 127 2.53 10.48 26.32
CA LEU A 127 2.49 9.10 26.79
C LEU A 127 2.83 8.13 25.63
N LEU A 128 2.17 8.32 24.48
CA LEU A 128 2.37 7.45 23.33
C LEU A 128 3.78 7.54 22.77
N ALA A 129 4.38 8.74 22.74
CA ALA A 129 5.78 8.93 22.32
C ALA A 129 6.79 8.21 23.23
N ARG A 130 6.44 7.88 24.49
CA ARG A 130 7.30 7.07 25.37
C ARG A 130 7.21 5.58 25.08
N VAL A 131 6.02 5.11 24.70
CA VAL A 131 5.77 3.68 24.40
C VAL A 131 6.17 3.35 22.96
N GLN A 132 5.96 4.29 22.04
CA GLN A 132 6.20 4.17 20.60
C GLN A 132 6.90 5.46 20.09
N PRO A 133 8.17 5.68 20.44
CA PRO A 133 8.90 6.89 20.07
C PRO A 133 9.02 7.11 18.55
N GLN A 134 9.01 6.03 17.77
CA GLN A 134 9.18 6.08 16.31
C GLN A 134 7.87 6.30 15.54
N ALA A 135 6.71 6.23 16.18
CA ALA A 135 5.42 6.25 15.48
C ALA A 135 4.93 7.67 15.13
N GLY A 136 5.67 8.73 15.46
CA GLY A 136 5.30 10.10 15.06
C GLY A 136 4.00 10.64 15.70
N TRP A 137 3.67 10.18 16.91
CA TRP A 137 2.50 10.64 17.67
C TRP A 137 2.60 12.14 18.01
N GLY A 138 1.55 12.89 17.71
CA GLY A 138 1.44 14.31 18.01
C GLY A 138 0.01 14.71 18.41
N GLY A 139 -0.28 16.00 18.31
CA GLY A 139 -1.60 16.55 18.63
C GLY A 139 -1.67 17.16 20.02
N ASP A 140 -2.88 17.53 20.43
CA ASP A 140 -3.19 18.24 21.67
C ASP A 140 -4.22 17.50 22.54
N LEU A 141 -4.53 16.23 22.20
CA LEU A 141 -5.42 15.39 22.99
C LEU A 141 -4.98 15.34 24.45
N THR A 142 -5.85 15.80 25.33
CA THR A 142 -5.70 15.72 26.79
C THR A 142 -6.75 14.80 27.39
N ILE A 143 -6.31 14.00 28.35
CA ILE A 143 -7.18 13.16 29.18
C ILE A 143 -7.12 13.65 30.62
N ALA A 144 -8.26 13.62 31.29
CA ALA A 144 -8.37 13.93 32.72
C ALA A 144 -9.18 12.83 33.39
N GLY A 145 -9.02 12.69 34.70
CA GLY A 145 -9.67 11.60 35.42
C GLY A 145 -9.80 11.86 36.89
N LYS A 146 -10.62 11.05 37.54
CA LYS A 146 -10.84 11.05 38.99
C LYS A 146 -10.92 9.62 39.46
N ALA A 147 -10.41 9.35 40.66
CA ALA A 147 -10.48 8.05 41.29
C ALA A 147 -10.79 8.21 42.77
N SER A 148 -11.79 7.48 43.25
CA SER A 148 -12.06 7.31 44.67
C SER A 148 -11.99 5.85 45.04
N ALA A 149 -11.28 5.52 46.11
CA ALA A 149 -11.18 4.17 46.63
C ALA A 149 -11.47 4.18 48.13
N VAL A 150 -12.33 3.27 48.56
CA VAL A 150 -12.64 3.02 49.97
C VAL A 150 -12.40 1.54 50.25
N HIS A 151 -11.63 1.26 51.29
CA HIS A 151 -11.36 -0.08 51.76
C HIS A 151 -11.67 -0.18 53.24
N ARG A 152 -12.42 -1.21 53.63
CA ARG A 152 -12.54 -1.63 55.02
C ARG A 152 -12.02 -3.06 55.09
N PRO A 153 -11.08 -3.38 55.99
CA PRO A 153 -10.53 -4.73 56.03
C PRO A 153 -11.64 -5.73 56.36
N GLY A 154 -11.61 -6.88 55.69
CA GLY A 154 -12.70 -7.87 55.70
C GLY A 154 -13.92 -7.51 54.84
N GLN A 155 -13.95 -6.34 54.19
CA GLN A 155 -14.96 -5.97 53.19
C GLN A 155 -14.32 -5.80 51.80
N ALA A 156 -15.18 -5.85 50.79
CA ALA A 156 -14.77 -5.59 49.41
C ALA A 156 -14.25 -4.16 49.22
N TRP A 157 -13.25 -4.01 48.33
CA TRP A 157 -12.88 -2.70 47.81
C TRP A 157 -14.07 -2.02 47.12
N THR A 158 -14.31 -0.76 47.47
CA THR A 158 -15.21 0.13 46.74
C THR A 158 -14.35 1.10 45.94
N VAL A 159 -14.29 0.93 44.63
CA VAL A 159 -13.49 1.79 43.74
C VAL A 159 -14.40 2.38 42.68
N ASP A 160 -14.25 3.67 42.44
CA ASP A 160 -14.85 4.37 41.31
C ASP A 160 -13.76 5.24 40.69
N ALA A 161 -13.26 4.82 39.54
CA ALA A 161 -12.28 5.57 38.76
C ALA A 161 -12.80 5.80 37.35
N GLN A 162 -12.54 7.00 36.83
CA GLN A 162 -12.93 7.41 35.49
C GLN A 162 -11.78 8.19 34.87
N LEU A 163 -11.47 7.85 33.63
CA LEU A 163 -10.55 8.57 32.77
C LEU A 163 -11.29 8.93 31.49
N ALA A 164 -11.28 10.20 31.09
CA ALA A 164 -12.00 10.66 29.91
C ALA A 164 -11.21 11.71 29.12
N ARG A 165 -11.51 11.80 27.82
CA ARG A 165 -11.07 12.91 26.97
C ARG A 165 -11.59 14.22 27.56
N LYS A 166 -10.68 15.17 27.78
CA LYS A 166 -11.02 16.54 28.16
C LYS A 166 -11.18 17.41 26.93
N ASP A 167 -10.13 17.53 26.12
CA ASP A 167 -10.15 18.28 24.86
C ASP A 167 -9.00 17.86 23.93
N GLY A 168 -8.96 18.45 22.73
CA GLY A 168 -7.92 18.24 21.74
C GLY A 168 -8.12 16.96 20.91
N ASP A 169 -7.18 16.70 20.01
CA ASP A 169 -7.19 15.56 19.11
C ASP A 169 -5.81 14.93 19.02
N LEU A 170 -5.78 13.65 18.68
CA LEU A 170 -4.54 12.90 18.49
C LEU A 170 -4.16 12.98 17.00
N THR A 171 -2.86 13.16 16.74
CA THR A 171 -2.35 13.19 15.37
C THR A 171 -1.25 12.17 15.17
N LEU A 172 -1.13 11.68 13.94
CA LEU A 172 -0.06 10.80 13.52
C LEU A 172 0.66 11.43 12.33
N THR A 173 1.98 11.40 12.34
CA THR A 173 2.83 11.85 11.22
C THR A 173 3.71 10.68 10.81
N GLU A 174 3.54 10.18 9.59
CA GLU A 174 4.35 9.08 9.05
C GLU A 174 5.49 9.66 8.18
N PRO A 175 6.77 9.34 8.45
CA PRO A 175 7.90 9.85 7.68
C PRO A 175 8.03 9.29 6.26
N ASP A 176 7.53 8.06 6.03
CA ASP A 176 7.80 7.27 4.82
C ASP A 176 6.80 7.49 3.67
N ILE A 177 5.73 8.25 3.89
CA ILE A 177 4.77 8.60 2.84
C ILE A 177 5.16 9.97 2.27
N ASP A 178 5.40 10.03 0.95
CA ASP A 178 5.71 11.27 0.24
C ASP A 178 4.73 12.39 0.61
N GLY A 179 5.22 13.31 1.45
CA GLY A 179 4.42 14.34 2.10
C GLY A 179 4.12 13.97 3.55
N ASN A 180 4.98 14.45 4.44
CA ASN A 180 4.92 14.41 5.91
C ASN A 180 3.60 15.03 6.46
N THR A 181 2.46 14.44 6.10
CA THR A 181 1.14 15.01 6.32
C THR A 181 0.69 14.63 7.71
N LEU A 182 0.45 15.65 8.52
CA LEU A 182 -0.07 15.49 9.87
C LEU A 182 -1.55 15.09 9.79
N GLN A 183 -1.88 13.92 10.32
CA GLN A 183 -3.21 13.33 10.18
C GLN A 183 -3.96 13.35 11.50
N ARG A 184 -5.12 14.02 11.52
CA ARG A 184 -6.00 14.14 12.69
C ARG A 184 -6.93 12.95 12.80
N LEU A 185 -6.83 12.19 13.90
CA LEU A 185 -7.62 10.98 14.11
C LEU A 185 -9.09 11.27 14.41
N GLY A 186 -9.41 12.47 14.92
CA GLY A 186 -10.76 12.89 15.22
C GLY A 186 -11.35 12.11 16.39
N VAL A 187 -10.65 12.07 17.53
CA VAL A 187 -11.11 11.42 18.76
C VAL A 187 -12.35 12.15 19.27
N ARG A 188 -13.52 11.53 19.12
CA ARG A 188 -14.80 12.08 19.57
C ARG A 188 -15.03 11.79 21.04
N GLN A 189 -14.83 10.53 21.42
CA GLN A 189 -15.01 10.05 22.78
C GLN A 189 -13.85 9.13 23.14
N LEU A 190 -13.31 9.30 24.34
CA LEU A 190 -12.41 8.36 24.99
C LEU A 190 -12.84 8.35 26.44
N GLN A 191 -13.31 7.21 26.92
CA GLN A 191 -13.73 7.03 28.30
C GLN A 191 -13.35 5.63 28.75
N ILE A 192 -12.71 5.55 29.92
CA ILE A 192 -12.37 4.31 30.60
C ILE A 192 -12.87 4.45 32.02
N ASP A 193 -13.81 3.60 32.43
CA ASP A 193 -14.30 3.54 33.80
C ASP A 193 -13.83 2.23 34.44
N LEU A 194 -13.50 2.30 35.72
CA LEU A 194 -13.17 1.15 36.56
C LEU A 194 -14.00 1.26 37.83
N ARG A 195 -14.84 0.26 38.08
CA ARG A 195 -15.67 0.16 39.28
C ARG A 195 -15.42 -1.13 40.02
N ALA A 196 -15.20 -1.06 41.33
CA ALA A 196 -15.14 -2.23 42.19
C ALA A 196 -16.25 -2.14 43.24
N ARG A 197 -17.09 -3.17 43.32
CA ARG A 197 -18.15 -3.32 44.33
C ARG A 197 -18.31 -4.81 44.63
N ASP A 198 -18.46 -5.16 45.90
CA ASP A 198 -18.78 -6.53 46.34
C ASP A 198 -17.85 -7.63 45.78
N GLY A 199 -16.55 -7.33 45.64
CA GLY A 199 -15.53 -8.26 45.13
C GLY A 199 -15.51 -8.40 43.60
N VAL A 200 -16.32 -7.61 42.89
CA VAL A 200 -16.40 -7.56 41.42
C VAL A 200 -15.75 -6.29 40.92
N TRP A 201 -14.72 -6.43 40.09
CA TRP A 201 -14.06 -5.32 39.40
C TRP A 201 -14.52 -5.29 37.95
N ARG A 202 -15.19 -4.21 37.55
CA ARG A 202 -15.68 -3.98 36.19
C ARG A 202 -14.91 -2.83 35.56
N ALA A 203 -14.24 -3.11 34.45
CA ALA A 203 -13.62 -2.11 33.59
C ALA A 203 -14.48 -1.95 32.32
N THR A 204 -14.84 -0.72 31.97
CA THR A 204 -15.55 -0.42 30.72
C THR A 204 -14.75 0.56 29.89
N GLN A 205 -14.60 0.30 28.60
CA GLN A 205 -13.94 1.21 27.66
C GLN A 205 -14.92 1.62 26.57
N LEU A 206 -14.90 2.90 26.22
CA LEU A 206 -15.62 3.47 25.09
C LEU A 206 -14.70 4.45 24.37
N VAL A 207 -14.30 4.10 23.16
CA VAL A 207 -13.39 4.90 22.35
C VAL A 207 -14.04 5.08 20.97
N ASP A 208 -14.49 6.28 20.65
CA ASP A 208 -15.00 6.68 19.33
C ASP A 208 -13.98 7.61 18.68
N VAL A 209 -13.35 7.12 17.63
CA VAL A 209 -12.40 7.86 16.81
C VAL A 209 -12.96 7.92 15.41
N ARG A 210 -13.05 9.13 14.83
CA ARG A 210 -13.54 9.31 13.47
C ARG A 210 -12.84 8.40 12.47
N VAL A 211 -11.52 8.21 12.60
CA VAL A 211 -10.77 7.40 11.65
C VAL A 211 -10.70 5.91 11.96
N VAL A 212 -10.71 5.52 13.23
CA VAL A 212 -10.58 4.10 13.64
C VAL A 212 -11.93 3.43 13.86
N GLY A 213 -12.99 4.20 14.10
CA GLY A 213 -14.32 3.70 14.43
C GLY A 213 -14.57 3.66 15.94
N LEU A 214 -15.46 2.76 16.34
CA LEU A 214 -15.98 2.63 17.70
C LEU A 214 -15.44 1.37 18.36
N LEU A 215 -14.76 1.51 19.48
CA LEU A 215 -14.33 0.42 20.35
C LEU A 215 -15.12 0.49 21.65
N LYS A 216 -15.74 -0.63 22.02
CA LYS A 216 -16.43 -0.84 23.28
C LYS A 216 -15.89 -2.08 23.95
N GLY A 217 -15.66 -2.01 25.26
CA GLY A 217 -15.24 -3.16 26.03
C GLY A 217 -15.86 -3.15 27.41
N GLU A 218 -16.15 -4.35 27.92
CA GLU A 218 -16.46 -4.59 29.32
C GLU A 218 -15.69 -5.83 29.78
N GLN A 219 -14.86 -5.68 30.80
CA GLN A 219 -14.19 -6.80 31.46
C GLN A 219 -14.54 -6.81 32.94
N VAL A 220 -14.78 -8.00 33.45
CA VAL A 220 -15.15 -8.26 34.82
C VAL A 220 -14.15 -9.24 35.41
N VAL A 221 -13.54 -8.84 36.52
CA VAL A 221 -12.70 -9.69 37.35
C VAL A 221 -13.42 -9.98 38.65
N GLN A 222 -13.63 -11.27 38.93
CA GLN A 222 -14.16 -11.73 40.20
C GLN A 222 -13.01 -12.09 41.13
N VAL A 223 -12.83 -11.29 42.18
CA VAL A 223 -11.73 -11.50 43.14
C VAL A 223 -12.09 -12.63 44.10
N ARG A 224 -11.13 -13.51 44.38
CA ARG A 224 -11.32 -14.63 45.32
C ARG A 224 -11.30 -14.19 46.78
N ASP A 225 -10.45 -13.20 47.10
CA ASP A 225 -10.43 -12.51 48.38
C ASP A 225 -10.96 -11.08 48.18
N PRO A 226 -12.22 -10.79 48.57
CA PRO A 226 -12.81 -9.46 48.39
C PRO A 226 -11.99 -8.32 49.03
N SER A 227 -11.23 -8.63 50.08
CA SER A 227 -10.42 -7.63 50.80
C SER A 227 -9.08 -7.33 50.11
N ALA A 228 -8.65 -8.17 49.16
CA ALA A 228 -7.46 -7.98 48.37
C ALA A 228 -7.74 -7.25 47.05
N LEU A 229 -6.68 -6.72 46.43
CA LEU A 229 -6.72 -6.27 45.05
C LEU A 229 -6.73 -7.48 44.10
N PRO A 230 -7.20 -7.31 42.85
CA PRO A 230 -7.19 -8.39 41.86
C PRO A 230 -5.81 -9.01 41.68
N GLY A 231 -5.73 -10.33 41.80
CA GLY A 231 -4.54 -11.15 41.64
C GLY A 231 -4.58 -12.07 40.42
N PRO A 232 -3.46 -12.74 40.08
CA PRO A 232 -3.32 -13.53 38.84
C PRO A 232 -4.28 -14.72 38.72
N LEU A 233 -4.80 -15.22 39.84
CA LEU A 233 -5.68 -16.38 39.89
C LEU A 233 -7.17 -16.02 39.84
N ASP A 234 -7.50 -14.73 39.85
CA ASP A 234 -8.88 -14.28 39.82
C ASP A 234 -9.50 -14.49 38.44
N ALA A 235 -10.78 -14.88 38.42
CA ALA A 235 -11.48 -15.20 37.19
C ALA A 235 -11.70 -13.92 36.37
N LEU A 236 -11.30 -13.96 35.10
CA LEU A 236 -11.47 -12.89 34.13
C LEU A 236 -12.57 -13.30 33.14
N SER A 237 -13.51 -12.40 32.90
CA SER A 237 -14.49 -12.52 31.84
C SER A 237 -14.68 -11.17 31.16
N GLY A 238 -15.09 -11.14 29.90
CA GLY A 238 -15.39 -9.88 29.25
C GLY A 238 -15.65 -9.99 27.78
N ARG A 239 -16.05 -8.88 27.17
CA ARG A 239 -16.24 -8.74 25.74
C ARG A 239 -15.66 -7.43 25.26
N ILE A 240 -15.00 -7.47 24.13
CA ILE A 240 -14.51 -6.31 23.39
C ILE A 240 -15.11 -6.38 21.99
N THR A 241 -15.69 -5.27 21.56
CA THR A 241 -16.24 -5.08 20.22
C THR A 241 -15.58 -3.86 19.60
N ALA A 242 -15.16 -3.97 18.35
CA ALA A 242 -14.60 -2.89 17.57
C ALA A 242 -15.29 -2.84 16.22
N GLU A 243 -15.80 -1.67 15.85
CA GLU A 243 -16.55 -1.47 14.60
C GLU A 243 -15.97 -0.30 13.83
N VAL A 244 -15.52 -0.58 12.61
CA VAL A 244 -15.07 0.41 11.64
C VAL A 244 -16.11 0.46 10.53
N ALA A 245 -17.01 1.44 10.63
CA ALA A 245 -18.10 1.60 9.65
C ALA A 245 -17.60 1.91 8.23
N ASN A 246 -16.41 2.51 8.11
CA ASN A 246 -15.76 2.68 6.81
C ASN A 246 -14.23 2.74 6.96
N VAL A 247 -13.54 1.72 6.48
CA VAL A 247 -12.06 1.69 6.50
C VAL A 247 -11.42 2.74 5.57
N ARG A 248 -12.21 3.50 4.80
CA ARG A 248 -11.74 4.67 4.05
C ARG A 248 -10.99 5.66 4.91
N SER A 249 -11.41 5.81 6.15
CA SER A 249 -10.73 6.71 7.07
C SER A 249 -9.36 6.18 7.53
N LEU A 250 -9.11 4.88 7.42
CA LEU A 250 -7.78 4.25 7.56
C LEU A 250 -6.94 4.40 6.28
N GLY A 251 -7.56 4.78 5.14
CA GLY A 251 -6.87 5.04 3.87
C GLY A 251 -5.87 6.20 3.94
N VAL A 252 -5.87 6.95 5.05
CA VAL A 252 -4.82 7.90 5.43
C VAL A 252 -3.44 7.23 5.55
N TRP A 253 -3.41 5.95 5.94
CA TRP A 253 -2.18 5.16 6.05
C TRP A 253 -1.88 4.35 4.80
N ALA A 254 -2.72 4.45 3.76
CA ALA A 254 -2.44 3.80 2.48
C ALA A 254 -1.49 4.69 1.66
N PRO A 255 -0.57 4.12 0.88
CA PRO A 255 0.28 4.88 -0.03
C PRO A 255 -0.55 5.73 -1.00
N ALA A 256 0.05 6.80 -1.53
CA ALA A 256 -0.64 7.69 -2.46
C ALA A 256 -1.29 6.93 -3.63
N GLY A 257 -2.55 7.29 -3.93
CA GLY A 257 -3.34 6.67 -5.01
C GLY A 257 -4.10 5.40 -4.60
N TRP A 258 -3.80 4.78 -3.46
CA TRP A 258 -4.57 3.66 -2.92
C TRP A 258 -5.78 4.13 -2.12
N ARG A 259 -6.89 3.42 -2.28
CA ARG A 259 -8.13 3.65 -1.55
C ARG A 259 -8.66 2.33 -1.07
N VAL A 260 -8.86 2.21 0.24
CA VAL A 260 -9.47 1.04 0.86
C VAL A 260 -10.82 1.48 1.43
N THR A 261 -11.90 0.74 1.20
CA THR A 261 -13.23 1.04 1.74
C THR A 261 -13.92 -0.23 2.21
N GLY A 262 -15.00 -0.09 2.99
CA GLY A 262 -15.79 -1.21 3.49
C GLY A 262 -15.91 -1.20 5.01
N GLN A 263 -16.64 -2.18 5.53
CA GLN A 263 -16.94 -2.29 6.95
C GLN A 263 -16.12 -3.41 7.56
N VAL A 264 -15.52 -3.16 8.73
CA VAL A 264 -14.83 -4.18 9.52
C VAL A 264 -15.40 -4.17 10.93
N ALA A 265 -15.78 -5.33 11.42
CA ALA A 265 -16.20 -5.53 12.81
C ALA A 265 -15.38 -6.65 13.43
N ALA A 266 -14.94 -6.45 14.65
CA ALA A 266 -14.22 -7.44 15.44
C ALA A 266 -14.91 -7.61 16.79
N GLU A 267 -15.10 -8.85 17.19
CA GLU A 267 -15.68 -9.22 18.48
C GLU A 267 -14.73 -10.21 19.14
N ALA A 268 -14.38 -9.97 20.40
CA ALA A 268 -13.53 -10.83 21.19
C ALA A 268 -14.11 -11.00 22.59
N ASP A 269 -14.35 -12.24 22.98
CA ASP A 269 -14.65 -12.63 24.35
C ASP A 269 -13.34 -12.98 25.08
N LEU A 270 -13.22 -12.52 26.32
CA LEU A 270 -12.13 -12.80 27.23
C LEU A 270 -12.62 -13.76 28.30
N GLY A 271 -11.79 -14.74 28.65
CA GLY A 271 -12.04 -15.73 29.69
C GLY A 271 -10.76 -16.12 30.43
N GLY A 272 -10.86 -17.13 31.30
CA GLY A 272 -9.72 -17.67 32.05
C GLY A 272 -9.45 -16.90 33.34
N THR A 273 -8.18 -16.64 33.64
CA THR A 273 -7.77 -15.89 34.83
C THR A 273 -6.96 -14.66 34.45
N LEU A 274 -6.83 -13.69 35.36
CA LEU A 274 -6.08 -12.46 35.11
C LEU A 274 -4.61 -12.70 34.74
N GLY A 275 -4.00 -13.79 35.24
CA GLY A 275 -2.63 -14.19 34.92
C GLY A 275 -2.47 -15.05 33.66
N GLN A 276 -3.56 -15.65 33.17
CA GLN A 276 -3.58 -16.46 31.93
C GLN A 276 -4.90 -16.21 31.18
N PRO A 277 -5.04 -15.03 30.55
CA PRO A 277 -6.24 -14.68 29.80
C PRO A 277 -6.38 -15.57 28.56
N GLN A 278 -7.59 -16.07 28.34
CA GLN A 278 -7.96 -16.78 27.13
C GLN A 278 -8.81 -15.88 26.25
N TYR A 279 -8.45 -15.79 24.97
CA TYR A 279 -9.14 -14.95 24.00
C TYR A 279 -9.89 -15.82 22.99
N SER A 280 -11.12 -15.49 22.66
CA SER A 280 -11.84 -16.09 21.54
C SER A 280 -12.60 -15.01 20.80
N GLY A 281 -12.66 -15.05 19.48
CA GLY A 281 -13.29 -13.97 18.75
C GLY A 281 -13.49 -14.23 17.27
N ARG A 282 -14.08 -13.25 16.60
CA ARG A 282 -14.24 -13.21 15.15
C ARG A 282 -13.97 -11.81 14.62
N VAL A 283 -13.35 -11.72 13.45
CA VAL A 283 -13.24 -10.50 12.66
C VAL A 283 -14.00 -10.74 11.36
N THR A 284 -14.94 -9.84 11.08
CA THR A 284 -15.72 -9.85 9.85
C THR A 284 -15.48 -8.59 9.06
N GLY A 285 -15.28 -8.71 7.76
CA GLY A 285 -15.23 -7.60 6.84
C GLY A 285 -16.31 -7.76 5.76
N LYS A 286 -17.02 -6.69 5.45
CA LYS A 286 -18.06 -6.67 4.41
C LYS A 286 -17.89 -5.50 3.48
N GLN A 287 -18.23 -5.72 2.21
CA GLN A 287 -18.13 -4.70 1.15
C GLN A 287 -16.72 -4.09 1.10
N LEU A 288 -15.70 -4.90 1.37
CA LEU A 288 -14.32 -4.46 1.29
C LEU A 288 -13.99 -4.17 -0.17
N ALA A 289 -13.36 -3.03 -0.42
CA ALA A 289 -12.92 -2.65 -1.74
C ALA A 289 -11.55 -1.98 -1.67
N VAL A 290 -10.70 -2.28 -2.65
CA VAL A 290 -9.35 -1.74 -2.76
C VAL A 290 -9.21 -1.22 -4.18
N GLY A 291 -8.83 0.05 -4.32
CA GLY A 291 -8.68 0.68 -5.62
C GLY A 291 -7.40 1.48 -5.72
N ASN A 292 -6.72 1.37 -6.85
CA ASN A 292 -5.69 2.30 -7.29
C ASN A 292 -5.95 2.68 -8.74
N THR A 293 -6.48 3.89 -8.94
CA THR A 293 -6.88 4.38 -10.27
C THR A 293 -5.70 4.57 -11.21
N LEU A 294 -4.51 4.88 -10.69
CA LEU A 294 -3.29 5.06 -11.49
C LEU A 294 -2.75 3.72 -12.02
N GLN A 295 -2.88 2.68 -11.21
CA GLN A 295 -2.46 1.32 -11.55
C GLN A 295 -3.58 0.52 -12.26
N GLY A 296 -4.80 1.04 -12.31
CA GLY A 296 -5.96 0.32 -12.87
C GLY A 296 -6.42 -0.83 -11.98
N ILE A 297 -6.17 -0.76 -10.68
CA ILE A 297 -6.61 -1.75 -9.70
C ILE A 297 -7.99 -1.35 -9.18
N GLN A 298 -8.95 -2.27 -9.27
CA GLN A 298 -10.30 -2.10 -8.71
C GLN A 298 -10.82 -3.44 -8.20
N PHE A 299 -10.72 -3.65 -6.90
CA PHE A 299 -11.23 -4.82 -6.22
C PHE A 299 -12.46 -4.43 -5.39
N THR A 300 -13.51 -5.22 -5.47
CA THR A 300 -14.83 -4.90 -4.89
C THR A 300 -15.46 -6.15 -4.27
N ASP A 301 -16.63 -5.97 -3.64
CA ASP A 301 -17.43 -7.06 -3.05
C ASP A 301 -16.63 -7.96 -2.11
N GLY A 302 -15.69 -7.38 -1.36
CA GLY A 302 -14.85 -8.14 -0.47
C GLY A 302 -15.57 -8.58 0.79
N ASP A 303 -15.39 -9.85 1.15
CA ASP A 303 -15.91 -10.46 2.37
C ASP A 303 -14.77 -11.18 3.09
N LEU A 304 -14.68 -10.97 4.40
CA LEU A 304 -13.63 -11.50 5.26
C LEU A 304 -14.28 -12.17 6.48
N LEU A 305 -13.86 -13.39 6.79
CA LEU A 305 -14.12 -14.04 8.07
C LEU A 305 -12.82 -14.63 8.62
N LEU A 306 -12.40 -14.11 9.77
CA LEU A 306 -11.29 -14.61 10.56
C LEU A 306 -11.83 -15.02 11.94
N THR A 307 -11.52 -16.23 12.39
CA THR A 307 -11.87 -16.72 13.73
C THR A 307 -10.62 -16.86 14.59
N LEU A 308 -10.71 -16.47 15.87
CA LEU A 308 -9.61 -16.49 16.82
C LEU A 308 -9.97 -17.40 18.00
N LYS A 309 -9.03 -18.25 18.41
CA LYS A 309 -9.12 -19.08 19.61
C LYS A 309 -7.74 -19.24 20.25
N GLY A 310 -7.52 -18.51 21.34
CA GLY A 310 -6.22 -18.42 22.01
C GLY A 310 -5.18 -17.83 21.07
N GLU A 311 -4.07 -18.55 20.90
CA GLU A 311 -3.00 -18.18 19.97
C GLU A 311 -3.24 -18.65 18.53
N GLN A 312 -4.34 -19.36 18.25
CA GLN A 312 -4.67 -19.83 16.91
C GLN A 312 -5.70 -18.91 16.28
N ALA A 313 -5.40 -18.39 15.09
CA ALA A 313 -6.34 -17.69 14.23
C ALA A 313 -6.52 -18.48 12.93
N ARG A 314 -7.75 -18.54 12.44
CA ARG A 314 -8.09 -19.19 11.18
C ARG A 314 -8.75 -18.17 10.27
N LEU A 315 -8.18 -18.00 9.09
CA LEU A 315 -8.80 -17.26 7.99
C LEU A 315 -9.73 -18.24 7.27
N ASP A 316 -11.02 -18.21 7.64
CA ASP A 316 -12.02 -19.09 7.05
C ASP A 316 -12.17 -18.78 5.56
N HIS A 317 -12.32 -17.50 5.22
CA HIS A 317 -12.24 -17.00 3.86
C HIS A 317 -11.97 -15.50 3.81
N PHE A 318 -11.27 -15.08 2.78
CA PHE A 318 -11.17 -13.70 2.32
C PHE A 318 -11.38 -13.68 0.82
N THR A 319 -12.55 -13.22 0.41
CA THR A 319 -12.94 -13.16 -1.00
C THR A 319 -12.91 -11.74 -1.52
N LEU A 320 -12.52 -11.55 -2.78
CA LEU A 320 -12.59 -10.29 -3.50
C LEU A 320 -13.03 -10.52 -4.95
N LYS A 321 -13.73 -9.55 -5.55
CA LYS A 321 -14.00 -9.52 -6.99
C LYS A 321 -13.11 -8.52 -7.71
N GLY A 322 -12.59 -8.91 -8.87
CA GLY A 322 -11.74 -8.07 -9.73
C GLY A 322 -12.54 -7.06 -10.55
N GLY A 323 -13.29 -6.17 -9.91
CA GLY A 323 -14.08 -5.13 -10.59
C GLY A 323 -15.18 -5.68 -11.51
N ASP A 324 -15.70 -4.81 -12.38
CA ASP A 324 -16.81 -5.17 -13.28
C ASP A 324 -16.33 -6.16 -14.36
N GLY A 325 -16.89 -7.37 -14.39
CA GLY A 325 -16.53 -8.41 -15.36
C GLY A 325 -15.24 -9.19 -15.03
N GLY A 326 -14.66 -8.98 -13.85
CA GLY A 326 -13.64 -9.85 -13.28
C GLY A 326 -14.25 -10.98 -12.45
N GLY A 327 -13.48 -12.05 -12.30
CA GLY A 327 -13.81 -13.17 -11.42
C GLY A 327 -13.38 -12.93 -9.97
N THR A 328 -13.10 -14.01 -9.25
CA THR A 328 -12.95 -14.03 -7.80
C THR A 328 -11.54 -14.41 -7.37
N LEU A 329 -11.10 -13.79 -6.28
CA LEU A 329 -9.95 -14.19 -5.48
C LEU A 329 -10.47 -14.72 -4.15
N ASP A 330 -9.92 -15.83 -3.68
CA ASP A 330 -10.20 -16.44 -2.39
C ASP A 330 -8.89 -16.72 -1.66
N LEU A 331 -8.80 -16.35 -0.39
CA LEU A 331 -7.66 -16.60 0.47
C LEU A 331 -8.15 -17.24 1.76
N SER A 332 -7.56 -18.36 2.16
CA SER A 332 -7.90 -19.08 3.39
C SER A 332 -6.63 -19.65 4.02
N GLY A 333 -6.66 -19.96 5.31
CA GLY A 333 -5.50 -20.55 5.97
C GLY A 333 -5.49 -20.43 7.49
N ASP A 334 -4.40 -20.86 8.08
CA ASP A 334 -4.22 -20.91 9.54
C ASP A 334 -3.01 -20.06 9.95
N ILE A 335 -3.14 -19.36 11.07
CA ILE A 335 -2.18 -18.40 11.61
C ILE A 335 -1.99 -18.71 13.10
N THR A 336 -0.75 -18.93 13.51
CA THR A 336 -0.37 -19.07 14.92
C THR A 336 0.24 -17.75 15.40
N LEU A 337 -0.48 -17.07 16.29
CA LEU A 337 -0.12 -15.81 16.93
C LEU A 337 0.72 -16.08 18.19
N SER A 338 2.01 -16.34 18.00
CA SER A 338 2.98 -16.46 19.09
C SER A 338 4.05 -15.36 18.99
N GLN A 339 5.05 -15.37 19.87
CA GLN A 339 6.23 -14.48 19.73
C GLN A 339 6.94 -14.66 18.37
N GLN A 340 6.80 -15.84 17.76
CA GLN A 340 7.25 -16.14 16.40
C GLN A 340 6.02 -16.52 15.58
N PRO A 341 5.38 -15.56 14.89
CA PRO A 341 4.16 -15.84 14.15
C PRO A 341 4.45 -16.79 12.99
N VAL A 342 3.59 -17.79 12.83
CA VAL A 342 3.63 -18.73 11.70
C VAL A 342 2.29 -18.64 10.97
N ALA A 343 2.29 -18.54 9.65
CA ALA A 343 1.06 -18.56 8.86
C ALA A 343 1.20 -19.45 7.63
N ASN A 344 0.12 -20.15 7.29
CA ASN A 344 0.03 -20.99 6.09
C ASN A 344 -1.24 -20.58 5.36
N LEU A 345 -1.10 -19.83 4.27
CA LEU A 345 -2.23 -19.32 3.50
C LEU A 345 -2.27 -19.94 2.10
N LEU A 346 -3.48 -20.26 1.65
CA LEU A 346 -3.80 -20.74 0.32
C LEU A 346 -4.58 -19.67 -0.43
N LEU A 347 -4.03 -19.23 -1.56
CA LEU A 347 -4.63 -18.29 -2.48
C LEU A 347 -5.19 -19.06 -3.68
N ARG A 348 -6.45 -18.84 -4.02
CA ARG A 348 -7.08 -19.31 -5.25
C ARG A 348 -7.62 -18.13 -6.02
N VAL A 349 -7.36 -18.12 -7.31
CA VAL A 349 -7.74 -17.03 -8.20
C VAL A 349 -8.43 -17.63 -9.41
N ASN A 350 -9.60 -17.13 -9.75
CA ASN A 350 -10.38 -17.59 -10.89
C ASN A 350 -10.84 -16.40 -11.73
N GLN A 351 -10.28 -16.28 -12.93
CA GLN A 351 -10.57 -15.23 -13.90
C GLN A 351 -10.56 -13.82 -13.30
N PHE A 352 -9.72 -13.59 -12.30
CA PHE A 352 -9.68 -12.35 -11.53
C PHE A 352 -9.00 -11.27 -12.36
N ALA A 353 -9.67 -10.13 -12.55
CA ALA A 353 -9.07 -9.02 -13.25
C ALA A 353 -8.13 -8.27 -12.30
N LEU A 354 -6.85 -8.59 -12.38
CA LEU A 354 -5.80 -7.99 -11.57
C LEU A 354 -5.57 -6.51 -11.93
N LEU A 355 -5.64 -6.20 -13.23
CA LEU A 355 -5.45 -4.86 -13.79
C LEU A 355 -6.55 -4.57 -14.82
N GLN A 356 -7.10 -3.35 -14.76
CA GLN A 356 -8.19 -2.85 -15.61
C GLN A 356 -7.92 -1.42 -16.10
N ARG A 357 -6.69 -1.12 -16.52
CA ARG A 357 -6.33 0.16 -17.18
C ARG A 357 -6.59 0.05 -18.69
N VAL A 358 -6.86 1.16 -19.36
CA VAL A 358 -7.17 1.17 -20.81
C VAL A 358 -6.00 0.64 -21.66
N ASP A 359 -4.79 0.91 -21.23
CA ASP A 359 -3.51 0.49 -21.81
C ASP A 359 -2.93 -0.76 -21.13
N ARG A 360 -3.41 -1.18 -19.96
CA ARG A 360 -2.94 -2.39 -19.26
C ARG A 360 -4.09 -3.16 -18.64
N ARG A 361 -4.38 -4.34 -19.17
CA ARG A 361 -5.40 -5.26 -18.67
C ARG A 361 -4.80 -6.63 -18.45
N ALA A 362 -5.15 -7.25 -17.33
CA ALA A 362 -4.72 -8.61 -17.03
C ALA A 362 -5.80 -9.32 -16.22
N LYS A 363 -6.26 -10.45 -16.75
CA LYS A 363 -7.16 -11.41 -16.11
C LYS A 363 -6.40 -12.70 -15.86
N VAL A 364 -6.37 -13.15 -14.62
CA VAL A 364 -5.52 -14.26 -14.19
C VAL A 364 -6.31 -15.32 -13.43
N SER A 365 -5.89 -16.57 -13.58
CA SER A 365 -6.38 -17.72 -12.82
C SER A 365 -5.20 -18.51 -12.27
N GLY A 366 -5.39 -19.20 -11.16
CA GLY A 366 -4.34 -20.03 -10.59
C GLY A 366 -4.45 -20.23 -9.10
N GLU A 367 -3.40 -20.79 -8.53
CA GLU A 367 -3.29 -21.05 -7.11
C GLU A 367 -1.90 -20.69 -6.61
N GLY A 368 -1.85 -20.23 -5.36
CA GLY A 368 -0.62 -19.90 -4.68
C GLY A 368 -0.69 -20.30 -3.22
N ARG A 369 0.48 -20.50 -2.62
CA ARG A 369 0.66 -20.75 -1.20
C ARG A 369 1.62 -19.72 -0.65
N MET A 370 1.30 -19.19 0.52
CA MET A 370 2.17 -18.29 1.27
C MET A 370 2.42 -18.89 2.65
N ASP A 371 3.69 -19.13 2.94
CA ASP A 371 4.14 -19.62 4.24
C ASP A 371 4.99 -18.53 4.93
N LEU A 372 4.56 -18.11 6.11
CA LEU A 372 5.27 -17.16 6.96
C LEU A 372 5.90 -17.91 8.14
N THR A 373 7.19 -17.69 8.37
CA THR A 373 7.89 -18.16 9.57
C THR A 373 8.62 -16.99 10.26
N ALA A 374 9.32 -17.29 11.35
CA ALA A 374 10.16 -16.29 12.02
C ALA A 374 11.25 -15.71 11.12
N GLU A 375 11.81 -16.53 10.21
CA GLU A 375 13.02 -16.22 9.43
C GLU A 375 12.73 -15.83 7.98
N ALA A 376 11.61 -16.31 7.41
CA ALA A 376 11.34 -16.15 5.99
C ALA A 376 9.84 -16.04 5.66
N ILE A 377 9.58 -15.38 4.53
CA ILE A 377 8.29 -15.38 3.85
C ILE A 377 8.49 -16.14 2.54
N THR A 378 7.80 -17.25 2.36
CA THR A 378 7.87 -18.04 1.13
C THR A 378 6.55 -17.93 0.37
N VAL A 379 6.63 -17.60 -0.91
CA VAL A 379 5.47 -17.48 -1.82
C VAL A 379 5.70 -18.39 -3.01
N ASP A 380 4.89 -19.44 -3.12
CA ASP A 380 4.90 -20.39 -4.24
C ASP A 380 3.59 -20.31 -5.01
N GLY A 381 3.61 -20.44 -6.33
CA GLY A 381 2.35 -20.43 -7.08
C GLY A 381 2.46 -20.74 -8.55
N ARG A 382 1.30 -21.02 -9.15
CA ARG A 382 1.13 -21.23 -10.58
C ARG A 382 -0.08 -20.43 -11.05
N PHE A 383 0.15 -19.52 -11.99
CA PHE A 383 -0.87 -18.65 -12.55
C PHE A 383 -0.87 -18.71 -14.07
N VAL A 384 -2.04 -18.51 -14.65
CA VAL A 384 -2.28 -18.41 -16.08
C VAL A 384 -2.89 -17.04 -16.36
N VAL A 385 -2.42 -16.36 -17.40
CA VAL A 385 -3.03 -15.15 -17.93
C VAL A 385 -4.14 -15.57 -18.90
N ASP A 386 -5.40 -15.49 -18.45
CA ASP A 386 -6.56 -15.86 -19.24
C ASP A 386 -6.82 -14.89 -20.39
N GLU A 387 -6.59 -13.60 -20.14
CA GLU A 387 -6.78 -12.51 -21.07
C GLU A 387 -5.90 -11.32 -20.65
N GLY A 388 -5.26 -10.64 -21.61
CA GLY A 388 -4.54 -9.41 -21.28
C GLY A 388 -4.26 -8.50 -22.47
N LEU A 389 -4.02 -7.24 -22.16
CA LEU A 389 -3.55 -6.22 -23.09
C LEU A 389 -2.45 -5.43 -22.41
N VAL A 390 -1.32 -5.27 -23.08
CA VAL A 390 -0.26 -4.33 -22.71
C VAL A 390 -0.06 -3.39 -23.87
N ASP A 391 -0.36 -2.11 -23.68
CA ASP A 391 -0.19 -1.05 -24.66
C ASP A 391 0.94 -0.12 -24.23
N ILE A 392 2.02 -0.13 -24.99
CA ILE A 392 3.24 0.65 -24.76
C ILE A 392 3.30 1.93 -25.62
N SER A 393 2.19 2.33 -26.25
CA SER A 393 2.12 3.53 -27.09
C SER A 393 2.32 4.83 -26.29
N ARG A 394 2.00 4.81 -25.01
CA ARG A 394 2.23 5.91 -24.07
C ARG A 394 3.25 5.44 -23.05
N SER A 395 4.42 6.08 -23.01
CA SER A 395 5.38 5.88 -21.93
C SER A 395 4.71 6.33 -20.63
N ASP A 396 4.83 5.54 -19.56
CA ASP A 396 4.73 6.12 -18.21
C ASP A 396 5.84 7.19 -18.11
N ALA A 397 5.58 8.31 -17.44
CA ALA A 397 6.61 9.33 -17.24
C ALA A 397 7.87 8.67 -16.64
N PRO A 398 9.10 9.03 -17.07
CA PRO A 398 10.32 8.50 -16.48
C PRO A 398 10.27 8.70 -14.96
N VAL A 399 10.19 7.60 -14.22
CA VAL A 399 10.27 7.65 -12.77
C VAL A 399 11.75 7.66 -12.43
N ILE A 400 12.15 8.62 -11.60
CA ILE A 400 13.51 8.69 -11.07
C ILE A 400 13.75 7.40 -10.30
N GLY A 401 14.87 6.71 -10.57
CA GLY A 401 15.19 5.47 -9.87
C GLY A 401 15.34 5.70 -8.37
N ASP A 402 15.03 4.67 -7.57
CA ASP A 402 15.05 4.69 -6.10
C ASP A 402 16.44 5.01 -5.50
N ASP A 403 17.49 5.06 -6.33
CA ASP A 403 18.88 5.35 -5.97
C ASP A 403 19.25 6.86 -6.07
N VAL A 404 18.27 7.74 -6.27
CA VAL A 404 18.53 9.19 -6.28
C VAL A 404 18.08 9.82 -4.98
N ASN A 405 19.02 9.87 -4.03
CA ASN A 405 18.89 10.72 -2.87
C ASN A 405 18.96 12.19 -3.34
N VAL A 406 17.89 12.96 -3.17
CA VAL A 406 17.89 14.40 -3.49
C VAL A 406 18.71 15.12 -2.42
N VAL A 407 20.03 15.11 -2.59
CA VAL A 407 20.94 15.89 -1.76
C VAL A 407 20.66 17.37 -2.05
N ASN A 408 20.25 18.11 -1.01
CA ASN A 408 19.90 19.54 -0.99
C ASN A 408 18.40 19.88 -1.03
N ARG A 409 17.66 19.44 -0.02
CA ARG A 409 16.53 20.22 0.51
C ARG A 409 17.01 20.93 1.79
N PRO A 410 17.07 22.28 1.87
CA PRO A 410 17.58 22.96 3.06
C PRO A 410 16.65 22.70 4.25
N GLY A 411 17.13 22.01 5.29
CA GLY A 411 16.43 21.87 6.58
C GLY A 411 16.15 20.44 7.09
N GLN A 412 16.63 19.38 6.43
CA GLN A 412 16.56 18.01 6.96
C GLN A 412 17.99 17.49 7.28
N PRO A 413 18.26 17.00 8.51
CA PRO A 413 19.47 16.24 8.77
C PRO A 413 19.47 14.97 7.92
N ASP A 414 20.66 14.56 7.44
CA ASP A 414 20.86 13.25 6.82
C ASP A 414 20.33 12.16 7.77
N VAL A 415 19.29 11.46 7.33
CA VAL A 415 18.83 10.25 8.01
C VAL A 415 19.82 9.16 7.62
N ASP A 416 20.67 8.79 8.57
CA ASP A 416 21.51 7.61 8.48
C ASP A 416 20.61 6.40 8.16
N PRO A 417 20.84 5.67 7.04
CA PRO A 417 20.04 4.48 6.69
C PRO A 417 20.07 3.41 7.79
N ASP A 418 21.07 3.47 8.68
CA ASP A 418 21.24 2.56 9.81
C ASP A 418 20.46 3.00 11.07
N ALA A 419 19.83 4.18 11.08
CA ALA A 419 19.01 4.67 12.19
C ALA A 419 17.55 4.20 12.15
N ASN A 420 17.08 3.66 11.02
CA ASN A 420 15.79 2.98 10.89
C ASN A 420 15.93 1.46 11.16
N GLY A 421 16.54 1.12 12.31
CA GLY A 421 16.42 -0.21 12.92
C GLY A 421 15.06 -0.43 13.57
N GLY A 422 13.97 -0.17 12.83
CA GLY A 422 12.63 -0.55 13.23
C GLY A 422 12.60 -2.07 13.38
N GLY A 423 12.49 -2.55 14.62
CA GLY A 423 12.63 -3.96 15.03
C GLY A 423 11.56 -4.91 14.52
N GLY A 424 11.25 -4.87 13.22
CA GLY A 424 10.72 -6.01 12.50
C GLY A 424 11.85 -7.03 12.28
N PRO A 425 11.57 -8.34 12.39
CA PRO A 425 12.56 -9.34 12.02
C PRO A 425 12.94 -9.15 10.55
N ASP A 426 14.24 -9.12 10.26
CA ASP A 426 14.81 -9.13 8.91
C ASP A 426 14.48 -10.46 8.23
N ARG A 427 13.26 -10.55 7.69
CA ARG A 427 12.74 -11.78 7.08
C ARG A 427 13.14 -11.84 5.63
N LYS A 428 13.72 -12.97 5.22
CA LYS A 428 14.05 -13.23 3.81
C LYS A 428 12.77 -13.48 3.02
N LEU A 429 12.57 -12.76 1.92
CA LEU A 429 11.47 -12.98 0.98
C LEU A 429 11.90 -13.92 -0.15
N ASN A 430 11.33 -15.13 -0.16
CA ASN A 430 11.55 -16.14 -1.18
C ASN A 430 10.29 -16.28 -2.03
N VAL A 431 10.34 -15.84 -3.28
CA VAL A 431 9.22 -15.98 -4.24
C VAL A 431 9.62 -17.02 -5.28
N THR A 432 8.72 -17.93 -5.62
CA THR A 432 8.81 -18.83 -6.78
C THR A 432 7.44 -18.97 -7.44
N VAL A 433 7.21 -18.22 -8.51
CA VAL A 433 5.92 -18.20 -9.20
C VAL A 433 6.10 -18.61 -10.65
N ALA A 434 5.36 -19.62 -11.09
CA ALA A 434 5.26 -19.97 -12.50
C ALA A 434 4.06 -19.24 -13.12
N VAL A 435 4.29 -18.54 -14.23
CA VAL A 435 3.29 -17.79 -14.98
C VAL A 435 3.24 -18.31 -16.41
N ASP A 436 2.09 -18.85 -16.81
CA ASP A 436 1.75 -19.13 -18.20
C ASP A 436 1.02 -17.92 -18.77
N LEU A 437 1.49 -17.38 -19.89
CA LEU A 437 0.91 -16.20 -20.54
C LEU A 437 -0.35 -16.53 -21.35
N GLY A 438 -0.71 -17.81 -21.46
CA GLY A 438 -1.86 -18.27 -22.21
C GLY A 438 -1.73 -17.94 -23.70
N SER A 439 -2.88 -17.72 -24.36
CA SER A 439 -2.95 -17.42 -25.80
C SER A 439 -3.66 -16.10 -26.13
N LYS A 440 -4.17 -15.39 -25.12
CA LYS A 440 -4.99 -14.18 -25.26
C LYS A 440 -4.32 -12.94 -24.66
N LEU A 441 -3.00 -12.97 -24.47
CA LEU A 441 -2.23 -11.79 -24.10
C LEU A 441 -1.79 -11.05 -25.36
N ARG A 442 -2.16 -9.76 -25.48
CA ARG A 442 -1.80 -8.92 -26.62
C ARG A 442 -0.85 -7.80 -26.19
N LEU A 443 0.21 -7.58 -26.96
CA LEU A 443 1.12 -6.45 -26.83
C LEU A 443 0.89 -5.50 -28.00
N ARG A 444 0.70 -4.21 -27.74
CA ARG A 444 0.49 -3.17 -28.74
C ARG A 444 1.32 -1.92 -28.43
N GLY A 445 1.68 -1.15 -29.45
CA GLY A 445 2.25 0.19 -29.31
C GLY A 445 3.67 0.27 -29.85
N ARG A 446 4.20 1.49 -30.02
CA ARG A 446 5.51 1.71 -30.68
C ARG A 446 5.66 0.92 -32.00
N GLY A 447 4.58 0.84 -32.77
CA GLY A 447 4.53 0.10 -34.04
C GLY A 447 4.29 -1.41 -33.91
N ILE A 448 4.47 -2.05 -32.74
CA ILE A 448 4.19 -3.48 -32.56
C ILE A 448 2.71 -3.73 -32.28
N ASP A 449 2.18 -4.82 -32.80
CA ASP A 449 0.89 -5.40 -32.44
C ASP A 449 1.00 -6.92 -32.56
N THR A 450 1.04 -7.65 -31.45
CA THR A 450 1.28 -9.10 -31.45
C THR A 450 0.56 -9.82 -30.31
N GLN A 451 0.24 -11.09 -30.52
CA GLN A 451 -0.17 -12.00 -29.45
C GLN A 451 1.07 -12.68 -28.84
N LEU A 452 1.14 -12.66 -27.51
CA LEU A 452 2.18 -13.28 -26.72
C LEU A 452 1.68 -14.59 -26.13
N ALA A 453 2.55 -15.60 -26.13
CA ALA A 453 2.34 -16.88 -25.46
C ALA A 453 3.67 -17.39 -24.90
N GLY A 454 3.60 -18.35 -23.99
CA GLY A 454 4.78 -18.95 -23.37
C GLY A 454 4.70 -18.96 -21.85
N ALA A 455 5.75 -19.46 -21.22
CA ALA A 455 5.78 -19.63 -19.77
C ALA A 455 7.07 -19.09 -19.19
N VAL A 456 6.94 -18.41 -18.06
CA VAL A 456 8.05 -17.84 -17.30
C VAL A 456 7.96 -18.25 -15.83
N ARG A 457 9.10 -18.50 -15.21
CA ARG A 457 9.23 -18.69 -13.77
C ARG A 457 9.92 -17.46 -13.20
N VAL A 458 9.24 -16.80 -12.28
CA VAL A 458 9.75 -15.65 -11.53
C VAL A 458 10.22 -16.16 -10.18
N SER A 459 11.45 -15.84 -9.80
CA SER A 459 11.98 -16.18 -8.49
C SER A 459 12.84 -15.07 -7.89
N THR A 460 13.03 -15.09 -6.57
CA THR A 460 13.87 -14.08 -5.86
C THR A 460 15.00 -14.71 -5.04
N PRO A 461 15.93 -15.49 -5.63
CA PRO A 461 17.03 -16.07 -4.89
C PRO A 461 17.89 -14.96 -4.25
N ASN A 462 18.12 -15.06 -2.93
CA ASN A 462 18.87 -14.06 -2.15
C ASN A 462 18.34 -12.63 -2.30
N GLY A 463 17.01 -12.47 -2.48
CA GLY A 463 16.36 -11.17 -2.61
C GLY A 463 16.51 -10.50 -3.98
N ARG A 464 17.10 -11.18 -4.99
CA ARG A 464 17.25 -10.62 -6.35
C ARG A 464 16.23 -11.23 -7.30
N LEU A 465 15.42 -10.39 -7.95
CA LEU A 465 14.44 -10.83 -8.95
C LEU A 465 15.12 -11.48 -10.16
N GLN A 466 14.72 -12.69 -10.47
CA GLN A 466 15.14 -13.47 -11.63
C GLN A 466 13.93 -14.02 -12.37
N VAL A 467 14.01 -14.04 -13.69
CA VAL A 467 13.00 -14.59 -14.59
C VAL A 467 13.67 -15.60 -15.51
N HIS A 468 13.09 -16.79 -15.60
CA HIS A 468 13.52 -17.86 -16.49
C HIS A 468 12.38 -18.37 -17.33
N GLY A 469 12.58 -18.53 -18.64
CA GLY A 469 11.55 -19.05 -19.53
C GLY A 469 11.62 -18.41 -20.91
N SER A 470 10.57 -18.59 -21.69
CA SER A 470 10.49 -18.00 -23.03
C SER A 470 9.10 -17.48 -23.33
N ILE A 471 9.06 -16.33 -23.98
CA ILE A 471 7.87 -15.69 -24.52
C ILE A 471 8.00 -15.70 -26.03
N GLN A 472 6.91 -16.04 -26.72
CA GLN A 472 6.84 -16.09 -28.17
C GLN A 472 5.76 -15.13 -28.67
N ALA A 473 6.10 -14.40 -29.73
CA ALA A 473 5.15 -13.67 -30.56
C ALA A 473 4.54 -14.65 -31.58
N LEU A 474 3.26 -14.98 -31.45
CA LEU A 474 2.59 -15.97 -32.31
C LEU A 474 2.16 -15.38 -33.65
N LYS A 475 1.50 -14.23 -33.60
CA LYS A 475 0.96 -13.52 -34.77
C LYS A 475 1.06 -12.04 -34.48
N GLY A 476 2.01 -11.39 -35.13
CA GLY A 476 2.25 -9.99 -34.90
C GLY A 476 2.62 -9.22 -36.15
N THR A 477 2.41 -7.92 -36.10
CA THR A 477 2.89 -6.98 -37.11
C THR A 477 3.70 -5.90 -36.44
N TYR A 478 4.73 -5.43 -37.12
CA TYR A 478 5.50 -4.26 -36.74
C TYR A 478 5.40 -3.22 -37.85
N ALA A 479 4.92 -2.04 -37.51
CA ALA A 479 4.76 -0.92 -38.42
C ALA A 479 5.69 0.22 -38.02
N ALA A 480 6.67 0.52 -38.87
CA ALA A 480 7.59 1.65 -38.69
C ALA A 480 8.06 2.15 -40.05
N TYR A 481 8.37 3.45 -40.16
CA TYR A 481 8.93 4.06 -41.38
C TYR A 481 8.10 3.77 -42.65
N ALA A 482 6.76 3.85 -42.55
CA ALA A 482 5.81 3.49 -43.61
C ALA A 482 5.88 2.03 -44.11
N GLN A 483 6.61 1.15 -43.43
CA GLN A 483 6.68 -0.28 -43.72
C GLN A 483 5.90 -1.08 -42.69
N LYS A 484 5.15 -2.07 -43.17
CA LYS A 484 4.46 -3.06 -42.33
C LYS A 484 5.11 -4.42 -42.50
N LEU A 485 5.73 -4.90 -41.43
CA LEU A 485 6.37 -6.21 -41.35
C LEU A 485 5.47 -7.16 -40.56
N VAL A 486 5.40 -8.42 -40.98
CA VAL A 486 4.76 -9.53 -40.28
C VAL A 486 5.83 -10.27 -39.49
N ILE A 487 5.60 -10.50 -38.21
CA ILE A 487 6.52 -11.25 -37.35
C ILE A 487 6.30 -12.74 -37.61
N ASP A 488 7.27 -13.38 -38.26
CA ASP A 488 7.25 -14.83 -38.53
C ASP A 488 7.80 -15.63 -37.34
N ARG A 489 8.80 -15.06 -36.66
CA ARG A 489 9.39 -15.62 -35.43
C ARG A 489 9.67 -14.49 -34.47
N GLY A 490 9.31 -14.63 -33.21
CA GLY A 490 9.69 -13.66 -32.18
C GLY A 490 9.82 -14.33 -30.84
N THR A 491 11.01 -14.86 -30.54
CA THR A 491 11.30 -15.50 -29.25
C THR A 491 12.07 -14.53 -28.37
N ILE A 492 11.60 -14.36 -27.15
CA ILE A 492 12.24 -13.61 -26.09
C ILE A 492 12.53 -14.60 -24.97
N ALA A 493 13.81 -14.90 -24.73
CA ALA A 493 14.23 -15.87 -23.73
C ALA A 493 14.83 -15.17 -22.51
N PHE A 494 14.26 -15.46 -21.34
CA PHE A 494 14.73 -14.96 -20.05
C PHE A 494 15.63 -16.00 -19.39
N THR A 495 16.81 -15.56 -18.95
CA THR A 495 17.85 -16.43 -18.37
C THR A 495 18.37 -15.91 -17.02
N GLY A 496 17.57 -15.12 -16.30
CA GLY A 496 17.95 -14.49 -15.03
C GLY A 496 17.48 -13.04 -14.98
N PRO A 497 18.32 -12.03 -15.32
CA PRO A 497 17.91 -10.63 -15.27
C PRO A 497 16.68 -10.33 -16.13
N VAL A 498 15.71 -9.60 -15.56
CA VAL A 498 14.44 -9.27 -16.23
C VAL A 498 14.58 -8.19 -17.30
N ASP A 499 15.60 -7.34 -17.16
CA ASP A 499 15.87 -6.16 -17.99
C ASP A 499 16.70 -6.46 -19.25
N ASN A 500 17.32 -7.64 -19.32
CA ASN A 500 18.20 -8.01 -20.44
C ASN A 500 17.94 -9.41 -21.02
N PRO A 501 16.73 -9.72 -21.52
CA PRO A 501 16.44 -10.99 -22.16
C PRO A 501 17.17 -11.15 -23.49
N ARG A 502 17.31 -12.39 -23.96
CA ARG A 502 17.80 -12.72 -25.31
C ARG A 502 16.68 -12.58 -26.33
N LEU A 503 17.01 -11.96 -27.46
CA LEU A 503 16.09 -11.70 -28.56
C LEU A 503 16.43 -12.59 -29.75
N ASP A 504 15.42 -13.20 -30.36
CA ASP A 504 15.47 -13.82 -31.69
C ASP A 504 14.16 -13.49 -32.41
N ILE A 505 14.16 -12.39 -33.15
CA ILE A 505 12.97 -11.85 -33.81
C ILE A 505 13.23 -11.70 -35.30
N GLN A 506 12.39 -12.33 -36.11
CA GLN A 506 12.39 -12.26 -37.56
C GLN A 506 11.05 -11.71 -38.04
N ALA A 507 11.10 -10.60 -38.78
CA ALA A 507 9.91 -9.96 -39.33
C ALA A 507 10.08 -9.73 -40.84
N MET A 508 9.10 -10.15 -41.64
CA MET A 508 9.11 -10.12 -43.10
C MET A 508 8.13 -9.09 -43.66
N ARG A 509 8.44 -8.49 -44.81
CA ARG A 509 7.48 -7.65 -45.52
C ARG A 509 6.26 -8.47 -45.94
N ALA A 510 5.06 -7.94 -45.73
CA ALA A 510 3.83 -8.59 -46.19
C ALA A 510 3.87 -8.80 -47.71
N GLN A 511 3.63 -10.03 -48.17
CA GLN A 511 3.51 -10.33 -49.60
C GLN A 511 2.15 -9.81 -50.11
N SER A 512 2.15 -8.98 -51.15
CA SER A 512 0.89 -8.47 -51.73
C SER A 512 0.19 -9.59 -52.51
N PRO A 513 -1.12 -9.84 -52.29
CA PRO A 513 -1.88 -10.84 -53.06
C PRO A 513 -1.95 -10.53 -54.57
N THR A 514 -1.69 -9.29 -54.97
CA THR A 514 -1.68 -8.83 -56.37
C THR A 514 -0.29 -8.85 -57.00
N ALA A 515 0.78 -9.13 -56.25
CA ALA A 515 2.15 -9.18 -56.76
C ALA A 515 2.48 -10.59 -57.28
N ALA A 516 1.94 -10.94 -58.44
CA ALA A 516 2.19 -12.21 -59.12
C ALA A 516 3.61 -12.34 -59.74
N ALA A 517 4.63 -11.61 -59.25
CA ALA A 517 5.93 -11.54 -59.95
C ALA A 517 7.20 -11.30 -59.12
N SER A 518 7.18 -11.40 -57.78
CA SER A 518 8.43 -11.30 -57.01
C SER A 518 8.45 -12.25 -55.81
N ASP A 519 9.06 -13.42 -56.01
CA ASP A 519 9.29 -14.51 -55.04
C ASP A 519 10.37 -14.16 -53.99
N VAL A 520 10.61 -12.86 -53.75
CA VAL A 520 11.70 -12.36 -52.92
C VAL A 520 11.16 -11.99 -51.55
N LYS A 521 11.48 -12.81 -50.54
CA LYS A 521 11.19 -12.51 -49.13
C LYS A 521 12.30 -11.62 -48.59
N VAL A 522 11.95 -10.48 -48.04
CA VAL A 522 12.88 -9.57 -47.35
C VAL A 522 12.32 -9.18 -45.99
N GLY A 523 13.22 -9.01 -45.03
CA GLY A 523 12.85 -8.71 -43.66
C GLY A 523 14.01 -8.26 -42.80
N VAL A 524 13.74 -8.19 -41.51
CA VAL A 524 14.69 -7.81 -40.47
C VAL A 524 14.83 -8.97 -39.49
N LEU A 525 16.07 -9.25 -39.11
CA LEU A 525 16.43 -10.22 -38.08
C LEU A 525 17.10 -9.47 -36.92
N ILE A 526 16.55 -9.60 -35.72
CA ILE A 526 17.06 -9.01 -34.47
C ILE A 526 17.52 -10.15 -33.58
N THR A 527 18.81 -10.16 -33.24
CA THR A 527 19.43 -11.13 -32.33
C THR A 527 20.20 -10.42 -31.22
N GLY A 528 20.78 -11.15 -30.27
CA GLY A 528 21.53 -10.54 -29.16
C GLY A 528 20.67 -10.41 -27.90
N THR A 529 20.94 -9.41 -27.07
CA THR A 529 20.18 -9.15 -25.84
C THR A 529 19.43 -7.82 -25.95
N ALA A 530 18.47 -7.56 -25.07
CA ALA A 530 17.71 -6.30 -25.11
C ALA A 530 18.58 -5.05 -24.92
N GLN A 531 19.69 -5.15 -24.16
CA GLN A 531 20.65 -4.05 -23.96
C GLN A 531 21.72 -3.96 -25.08
N ASP A 532 22.00 -5.06 -25.80
CA ASP A 532 22.90 -5.08 -26.97
C ASP A 532 22.22 -5.78 -28.17
N PRO A 533 21.21 -5.15 -28.78
CA PRO A 533 20.48 -5.75 -29.89
C PRO A 533 21.29 -5.65 -31.19
N ARG A 534 21.37 -6.76 -31.93
CA ARG A 534 22.00 -6.84 -33.25
C ARG A 534 20.95 -6.95 -34.33
N VAL A 535 20.78 -5.88 -35.09
CA VAL A 535 19.81 -5.78 -36.19
C VAL A 535 20.50 -6.07 -37.52
N ARG A 536 19.96 -7.01 -38.30
CA ARG A 536 20.47 -7.41 -39.63
C ARG A 536 19.33 -7.53 -40.63
N LEU A 537 19.61 -7.26 -41.90
CA LEU A 537 18.65 -7.49 -42.99
C LEU A 537 18.69 -8.95 -43.44
N TYR A 538 17.51 -9.57 -43.56
CA TYR A 538 17.32 -10.94 -44.03
C TYR A 538 16.69 -10.95 -45.43
N SER A 539 17.11 -11.89 -46.28
CA SER A 539 16.43 -12.15 -47.55
C SER A 539 16.50 -13.61 -47.97
N GLU A 540 15.49 -14.04 -48.69
CA GLU A 540 15.43 -15.33 -49.38
C GLU A 540 14.90 -15.05 -50.82
N PRO A 541 15.73 -15.23 -51.87
CA PRO A 541 17.13 -15.68 -51.87
C PRO A 541 18.13 -14.66 -51.29
N ALA A 542 19.37 -15.11 -51.02
CA ALA A 542 20.41 -14.27 -50.43
C ALA A 542 20.84 -13.14 -51.39
N MET A 543 20.83 -11.90 -50.89
CA MET A 543 21.13 -10.67 -51.64
C MET A 543 22.14 -9.79 -50.90
N SER A 544 22.73 -8.82 -51.61
CA SER A 544 23.58 -7.79 -51.00
C SER A 544 22.78 -6.90 -50.04
N GLU A 545 23.43 -6.25 -49.06
CA GLU A 545 22.71 -5.40 -48.10
C GLU A 545 21.96 -4.24 -48.74
N THR A 546 22.55 -3.64 -49.77
CA THR A 546 21.93 -2.56 -50.56
C THR A 546 20.67 -3.03 -51.28
N GLU A 547 20.70 -4.24 -51.87
CA GLU A 547 19.51 -4.84 -52.50
C GLU A 547 18.45 -5.16 -51.46
N LYS A 548 18.83 -5.76 -50.32
CA LYS A 548 17.88 -6.07 -49.23
C LYS A 548 17.19 -4.81 -48.73
N LEU A 549 17.93 -3.72 -48.53
CA LEU A 549 17.38 -2.44 -48.10
C LEU A 549 16.47 -1.81 -49.16
N SER A 550 16.88 -1.84 -50.44
CA SER A 550 16.06 -1.35 -51.56
C SER A 550 14.73 -2.08 -51.63
N TRP A 551 14.74 -3.41 -51.53
CA TRP A 551 13.52 -4.19 -51.46
C TRP A 551 12.72 -3.86 -50.20
N LEU A 552 13.33 -3.76 -49.03
CA LEU A 552 12.62 -3.48 -47.78
C LEU A 552 11.92 -2.11 -47.79
N VAL A 553 12.56 -1.07 -48.32
CA VAL A 553 12.07 0.32 -48.29
C VAL A 553 11.21 0.65 -49.52
N LEU A 554 11.67 0.27 -50.72
CA LEU A 554 11.06 0.66 -51.99
C LEU A 554 10.18 -0.44 -52.61
N GLY A 555 10.20 -1.66 -52.04
CA GLY A 555 9.45 -2.79 -52.59
C GLY A 555 10.01 -3.37 -53.88
N ARG A 556 11.15 -2.87 -54.38
CA ARG A 556 11.80 -3.27 -55.64
C ARG A 556 13.33 -3.25 -55.54
N GLY A 557 13.99 -4.02 -56.40
CA GLY A 557 15.45 -4.05 -56.50
C GLY A 557 16.05 -2.73 -57.02
N PRO A 558 17.37 -2.52 -56.86
CA PRO A 558 18.05 -1.27 -57.20
C PRO A 558 18.28 -1.06 -58.72
N ALA A 559 17.96 -2.03 -59.56
CA ALA A 559 18.07 -1.89 -61.01
C ALA A 559 17.00 -0.90 -61.53
N GLY A 560 17.44 0.28 -61.97
CA GLY A 560 16.57 1.36 -62.47
C GLY A 560 16.46 2.61 -61.58
N LEU A 561 17.21 2.68 -60.46
CA LEU A 561 17.21 3.83 -59.55
C LEU A 561 17.74 5.11 -60.25
N GLY A 562 16.95 6.18 -60.25
CA GLY A 562 17.38 7.51 -60.67
C GLY A 562 18.10 8.27 -59.55
N GLY A 563 18.82 9.36 -59.86
CA GLY A 563 19.60 10.13 -58.87
C GLY A 563 18.79 10.65 -57.66
N ALA A 564 17.47 10.80 -57.79
CA ALA A 564 16.57 11.16 -56.70
C ALA A 564 16.34 10.02 -55.69
N ASP A 565 16.32 8.76 -56.14
CA ASP A 565 16.08 7.59 -55.28
C ASP A 565 17.29 7.32 -54.35
N ILE A 566 18.50 7.67 -54.80
CA ILE A 566 19.73 7.62 -53.99
C ILE A 566 19.67 8.64 -52.83
N GLY A 567 19.00 9.78 -53.04
CA GLY A 567 18.76 10.78 -52.00
C GLY A 567 17.84 10.26 -50.90
N LEU A 568 16.73 9.62 -51.29
CA LEU A 568 15.78 9.02 -50.34
C LEU A 568 16.42 7.89 -49.52
N LEU A 569 17.22 7.02 -50.15
CA LEU A 569 17.94 5.95 -49.44
C LEU A 569 18.95 6.50 -48.42
N ARG A 570 19.68 7.58 -48.75
CA ARG A 570 20.59 8.25 -47.80
C ARG A 570 19.85 8.87 -46.61
N THR A 571 18.67 9.43 -46.87
CA THR A 571 17.84 10.05 -45.83
C THR A 571 17.23 8.99 -44.90
N ALA A 572 16.77 7.86 -45.45
CA ALA A 572 16.28 6.71 -44.69
C ALA A 572 17.39 6.03 -43.87
N ALA A 573 18.59 5.86 -44.44
CA ALA A 573 19.75 5.34 -43.72
C ALA A 573 20.22 6.28 -42.59
N ALA A 574 20.20 7.60 -42.82
CA ALA A 574 20.51 8.59 -41.78
C ALA A 574 19.46 8.57 -40.64
N ALA A 575 18.18 8.37 -40.95
CA ALA A 575 17.12 8.24 -39.95
C ALA A 575 17.24 6.93 -39.12
N LEU A 576 17.77 5.86 -39.71
CA LEU A 576 18.09 4.60 -39.02
C LEU A 576 19.32 4.72 -38.10
N LEU A 577 20.31 5.54 -38.49
CA LEU A 577 21.54 5.77 -37.72
C LEU A 577 21.37 6.82 -36.60
N ALA A 578 20.40 7.72 -36.71
CA ALA A 578 20.22 8.84 -35.78
C ALA A 578 19.51 8.47 -34.47
N GLY A 579 18.78 7.35 -34.40
CA GLY A 579 18.04 6.96 -33.20
C GLY A 579 16.82 7.85 -32.92
N GLU A 580 15.69 7.19 -32.65
CA GLU A 580 14.48 7.58 -31.90
C GLU A 580 14.11 9.07 -31.62
N ASP A 581 14.31 10.02 -32.55
CA ASP A 581 13.81 11.42 -32.41
C ASP A 581 12.97 11.94 -33.60
N GLY A 582 12.40 11.02 -34.39
CA GLY A 582 11.66 11.34 -35.62
C GLY A 582 10.14 11.16 -35.51
N SER A 583 9.41 12.06 -34.84
CA SER A 583 7.92 12.06 -34.84
C SER A 583 7.28 13.41 -35.25
N LYS A 584 8.04 14.33 -35.86
CA LYS A 584 7.52 15.68 -36.19
C LYS A 584 6.83 15.79 -37.56
N THR A 585 6.87 14.77 -38.41
CA THR A 585 6.31 14.87 -39.77
C THR A 585 4.88 14.32 -39.87
N ASP A 586 4.56 13.23 -39.15
CA ASP A 586 3.19 12.67 -39.08
C ASP A 586 2.20 13.60 -38.35
N SER A 587 2.70 14.44 -37.45
CA SER A 587 1.88 15.45 -36.75
C SER A 587 1.54 16.68 -37.60
N LEU A 588 2.29 16.95 -38.66
CA LEU A 588 2.02 18.08 -39.57
C LEU A 588 0.91 17.76 -40.58
N ILE A 589 0.86 16.53 -41.12
CA ILE A 589 -0.15 16.11 -42.11
C ILE A 589 -1.53 15.93 -41.44
N SER A 590 -1.55 15.42 -40.21
CA SER A 590 -2.78 15.28 -39.42
C SER A 590 -3.31 16.62 -38.88
N ALA A 591 -2.45 17.62 -38.60
CA ALA A 591 -2.87 18.95 -38.16
C ALA A 591 -3.59 19.78 -39.25
N ILE A 592 -3.30 19.51 -40.53
CA ILE A 592 -3.99 20.13 -41.69
C ILE A 592 -5.23 19.33 -42.14
N GLY A 593 -5.54 18.21 -41.49
CA GLY A 593 -6.75 17.42 -41.72
C GLY A 593 -6.79 16.74 -43.09
N LEU A 594 -5.64 16.31 -43.61
CA LEU A 594 -5.50 15.52 -44.84
C LEU A 594 -5.14 14.07 -44.47
N ASP A 595 -5.66 13.11 -45.22
CA ASP A 595 -5.43 11.68 -44.96
C ASP A 595 -4.37 11.08 -45.88
N GLU A 596 -4.08 11.72 -47.02
CA GLU A 596 -3.10 11.27 -48.00
C GLU A 596 -2.36 12.45 -48.65
N LEU A 597 -1.03 12.37 -48.68
CA LEU A 597 -0.17 13.21 -49.51
C LEU A 597 0.87 12.27 -50.15
N SER A 598 0.78 12.06 -51.46
CA SER A 598 1.72 11.19 -52.18
C SER A 598 2.30 11.88 -53.41
N VAL A 599 3.55 11.57 -53.71
CA VAL A 599 4.25 12.06 -54.91
C VAL A 599 4.67 10.82 -55.70
N ARG A 600 4.17 10.69 -56.93
CA ARG A 600 4.46 9.55 -57.81
C ARG A 600 5.02 10.06 -59.14
N GLN A 601 5.99 9.35 -59.71
CA GLN A 601 6.49 9.62 -61.06
C GLN A 601 6.00 8.54 -62.02
N THR A 602 5.59 8.95 -63.22
CA THR A 602 5.15 8.02 -64.29
C THR A 602 6.32 7.55 -65.15
N ASP A 603 6.31 6.27 -65.51
CA ASP A 603 7.31 5.65 -66.37
C ASP A 603 6.91 5.80 -67.85
N GLY A 604 7.43 6.84 -68.51
CA GLY A 604 7.23 7.14 -69.94
C GLY A 604 8.41 7.91 -70.55
N ALA A 605 8.38 8.14 -71.88
CA ALA A 605 9.43 8.88 -72.60
C ALA A 605 9.58 10.35 -72.12
N VAL A 606 8.52 10.90 -71.52
CA VAL A 606 8.52 12.15 -70.76
C VAL A 606 8.14 11.81 -69.33
N ARG A 607 8.97 12.21 -68.35
CA ARG A 607 8.74 11.95 -66.93
C ARG A 607 7.85 13.04 -66.33
N ASP A 608 6.68 12.64 -65.85
CA ASP A 608 5.74 13.52 -65.14
C ASP A 608 5.75 13.21 -63.64
N THR A 609 5.83 14.26 -62.81
CA THR A 609 5.71 14.14 -61.35
C THR A 609 4.29 14.50 -60.94
N ILE A 610 3.53 13.54 -60.45
CA ILE A 610 2.14 13.70 -60.02
C ILE A 610 2.12 13.82 -58.50
N VAL A 611 1.60 14.93 -58.02
CA VAL A 611 1.31 15.18 -56.59
C VAL A 611 -0.16 14.87 -56.35
N THR A 612 -0.44 14.00 -55.38
CA THR A 612 -1.80 13.61 -54.97
C THR A 612 -2.07 14.06 -53.55
N VAL A 613 -3.21 14.73 -53.34
CA VAL A 613 -3.70 15.16 -52.03
C VAL A 613 -5.09 14.58 -51.82
N GLY A 614 -5.28 13.79 -50.77
CA GLY A 614 -6.51 13.04 -50.51
C GLY A 614 -7.07 13.24 -49.11
N LYS A 615 -8.40 13.19 -48.99
CA LYS A 615 -9.14 13.19 -47.72
C LYS A 615 -10.31 12.21 -47.76
N GLN A 616 -10.39 11.38 -46.74
CA GLN A 616 -11.50 10.49 -46.45
C GLN A 616 -12.56 11.25 -45.66
N VAL A 617 -13.62 11.70 -46.35
CA VAL A 617 -14.68 12.51 -45.73
C VAL A 617 -15.60 11.64 -44.86
N SER A 618 -15.76 10.36 -45.21
CA SER A 618 -16.51 9.36 -44.43
C SER A 618 -16.09 7.95 -44.84
N ASP A 619 -16.56 6.91 -44.17
CA ASP A 619 -16.32 5.49 -44.55
C ASP A 619 -16.71 5.15 -46.01
N LYS A 620 -17.53 6.00 -46.64
CA LYS A 620 -18.06 5.79 -48.00
C LYS A 620 -17.60 6.83 -49.03
N VAL A 621 -16.99 7.94 -48.62
CA VAL A 621 -16.66 9.06 -49.51
C VAL A 621 -15.17 9.41 -49.39
N TYR A 622 -14.46 9.35 -50.52
CA TYR A 622 -13.08 9.81 -50.66
C TYR A 622 -13.01 10.92 -51.71
N LEU A 623 -12.30 12.00 -51.38
CA LEU A 623 -12.01 13.11 -52.29
C LEU A 623 -10.50 13.25 -52.46
N GLY A 624 -10.03 13.15 -53.70
CA GLY A 624 -8.64 13.33 -54.09
C GLY A 624 -8.47 14.46 -55.09
N TYR A 625 -7.32 15.12 -55.04
CA TYR A 625 -6.85 16.06 -56.06
C TYR A 625 -5.46 15.63 -56.51
N GLU A 626 -5.30 15.39 -57.79
CA GLU A 626 -4.04 15.01 -58.42
C GLU A 626 -3.58 16.13 -59.37
N ARG A 627 -2.29 16.43 -59.38
CA ARG A 627 -1.72 17.40 -60.31
C ARG A 627 -0.33 16.96 -60.76
N SER A 628 -0.15 16.84 -62.07
CA SER A 628 1.19 16.75 -62.66
C SER A 628 1.89 18.11 -62.56
N LEU A 629 3.14 18.14 -62.11
CA LEU A 629 3.95 19.37 -62.05
C LEU A 629 4.23 19.96 -63.45
N ASN A 630 4.12 19.14 -64.50
CA ASN A 630 4.29 19.55 -65.88
C ASN A 630 2.96 19.93 -66.56
N ALA A 631 1.81 19.67 -65.91
CA ALA A 631 0.49 20.02 -66.40
C ALA A 631 -0.01 21.35 -65.82
N THR A 632 -0.72 22.13 -66.65
CA THR A 632 -1.29 23.41 -66.23
C THR A 632 -2.59 23.24 -65.43
N THR A 633 -3.26 22.09 -65.58
CA THR A 633 -4.52 21.72 -64.95
C THR A 633 -4.32 20.50 -64.04
N GLY A 634 -5.09 20.41 -62.94
CA GLY A 634 -5.15 19.23 -62.08
C GLY A 634 -6.47 18.48 -62.25
N SER A 635 -6.52 17.23 -61.79
CA SER A 635 -7.71 16.39 -61.77
C SER A 635 -8.23 16.20 -60.35
N TRP A 636 -9.53 16.41 -60.17
CA TRP A 636 -10.25 16.04 -58.96
C TRP A 636 -10.87 14.67 -59.15
N GLN A 637 -10.83 13.85 -58.10
CA GLN A 637 -11.44 12.52 -58.07
C GLN A 637 -12.32 12.37 -56.84
N LEU A 638 -13.58 12.01 -57.04
CA LEU A 638 -14.54 11.65 -56.01
C LEU A 638 -14.87 10.16 -56.13
N ILE A 639 -14.66 9.40 -55.05
CA ILE A 639 -15.06 8.00 -54.97
C ILE A 639 -16.17 7.87 -53.92
N TYR A 640 -17.31 7.33 -54.33
CA TYR A 640 -18.44 7.04 -53.46
C TYR A 640 -18.81 5.55 -53.48
N ARG A 641 -18.66 4.89 -52.33
CA ARG A 641 -19.05 3.49 -52.15
C ARG A 641 -20.52 3.41 -51.77
N ALA A 642 -21.38 3.29 -52.78
CA ALA A 642 -22.83 3.21 -52.60
C ALA A 642 -23.27 1.90 -51.92
N ALA A 643 -22.63 0.77 -52.24
CA ALA A 643 -22.88 -0.54 -51.64
C ALA A 643 -21.62 -1.43 -51.67
N GLN A 644 -21.66 -2.59 -51.00
CA GLN A 644 -20.54 -3.55 -50.95
C GLN A 644 -20.00 -3.96 -52.34
N ARG A 645 -20.84 -3.86 -53.38
CA ARG A 645 -20.51 -4.22 -54.76
C ARG A 645 -20.60 -3.07 -55.76
N PHE A 646 -21.01 -1.86 -55.35
CA PHE A 646 -21.20 -0.72 -56.24
C PHE A 646 -20.39 0.49 -55.77
N THR A 647 -19.46 0.94 -56.61
CA THR A 647 -18.63 2.13 -56.39
C THR A 647 -18.82 3.10 -57.53
N LEU A 648 -19.20 4.34 -57.23
CA LEU A 648 -19.25 5.44 -58.19
C LEU A 648 -17.92 6.20 -58.12
N ARG A 649 -17.27 6.42 -59.25
CA ARG A 649 -16.05 7.23 -59.36
C ARG A 649 -16.32 8.38 -60.33
N ALA A 650 -16.27 9.61 -59.85
CA ALA A 650 -16.31 10.79 -60.69
C ALA A 650 -14.92 11.42 -60.74
N GLN A 651 -14.45 11.76 -61.93
CA GLN A 651 -13.20 12.49 -62.14
C GLN A 651 -13.47 13.73 -63.00
N THR A 652 -12.82 14.84 -62.67
CA THR A 652 -12.95 16.11 -63.42
C THR A 652 -11.63 16.85 -63.47
N GLY A 653 -11.28 17.44 -64.61
CA GLY A 653 -10.00 18.11 -64.80
C GLY A 653 -9.57 18.05 -66.27
N GLU A 654 -8.52 17.27 -66.54
CA GLU A 654 -8.03 17.01 -67.90
C GLU A 654 -9.03 16.16 -68.70
N ASP A 655 -9.56 15.11 -68.08
CA ASP A 655 -10.70 14.32 -68.56
C ASP A 655 -11.85 14.38 -67.55
N ASN A 656 -13.07 14.60 -68.05
CA ASN A 656 -14.28 14.53 -67.25
C ASN A 656 -14.97 13.19 -67.49
N ALA A 657 -15.05 12.34 -66.47
CA ALA A 657 -15.71 11.04 -66.57
C ALA A 657 -16.43 10.67 -65.27
N VAL A 658 -17.48 9.85 -65.40
CA VAL A 658 -18.18 9.25 -64.28
C VAL A 658 -18.32 7.76 -64.55
N ASP A 659 -17.64 6.95 -63.73
CA ASP A 659 -17.62 5.50 -63.82
C ASP A 659 -18.50 4.89 -62.73
N LEU A 660 -19.30 3.89 -63.09
CA LEU A 660 -19.95 3.00 -62.14
C LEU A 660 -19.24 1.64 -62.16
N ILE A 661 -18.53 1.34 -61.07
CA ILE A 661 -17.74 0.14 -60.91
C ILE A 661 -18.57 -0.88 -60.12
N TRP A 662 -18.84 -2.02 -60.75
CA TRP A 662 -19.47 -3.17 -60.12
C TRP A 662 -18.48 -4.32 -59.98
N ALA A 663 -18.30 -4.82 -58.76
CA ALA A 663 -17.37 -5.91 -58.48
C ALA A 663 -18.13 -7.15 -57.97
N TRP A 664 -17.91 -8.28 -58.64
CA TRP A 664 -18.41 -9.59 -58.24
C TRP A 664 -17.23 -10.53 -58.02
N ARG A 665 -17.23 -11.25 -56.90
CA ARG A 665 -16.20 -12.25 -56.57
C ARG A 665 -16.85 -13.63 -56.65
N TRP A 666 -16.25 -14.55 -57.40
CA TRP A 666 -16.59 -15.97 -57.33
C TRP A 666 -15.70 -16.61 -56.27
N ASP A 667 -16.31 -17.50 -55.49
CA ASP A 667 -15.60 -18.37 -54.55
C ASP A 667 -14.89 -19.51 -55.29
#